data_AF-A0A8H5C5D7-F1
#
_entry.id   AF-A0A8H5C5D7-F1
#
_cell.length_a   1.000
_cell.length_b   1.000
_cell.length_c   1.000
_cell.angle_alpha   90.00
_cell.angle_beta   90.00
_cell.angle_gamma   90.00
#
_symmetry.space_group_name_H-M   'P 1'
#
loop_
_entity.id
_entity.type
_entity.pdbx_description
1 polymer ?
#
loop_
_entity_poly.entity_id
_entity_poly.type
_entity_poly.pdbx_seq_one_letter_code
_entity_poly.pdbx_strand_id
1 'polypeptide(L)'
;MTSLPPAQEVNAFTSDDRAPESFNCERCGVFVKKGNEWGYFKNPAGRDKRTCKDCKRYYSKGVAQCQDTLSRSRSTSSSTHSGMIEPLPNPDMIASRVNAAQRANASREMSHVTPMSNSGPYVSLPNLSRSSAVLSGPHGYVSRPRATGYSPAHQHHSAQTDLWRSKAYAPSGETVAVNITVGHATEGKTGHELLNGISDSIRDLDVNLTVPEVRHAVLDLMKPKINQFSAEIMGFCFKFDEFNLREISKSLNVDMDGPTLDRRTPYFRPQCMKADKKTNQLKFHRPSTPFRLLLLISAKEWDRYESLLEAQAHANDLPIIRTTSTSSSHSSWAKGLQSIPSTATSSALNTASPKTSAAISSVSMTDLIGDDSDTARTSAKRPRSTSSVTPTTPPRAKRAPAPFLSPTENRITSALIAGGLNSDQHSDISSLTTMQGLVAPIPTVSFLDIINLDNVHTRFIFDNAVLSSVAHLQADLRFESELGVGAFKTCHPAKLICSEQVMTANSVVMKELYKNKGLRENSKVVNRGRYSGVVEFDGIMIEANVHYYAVALMEFAYAYIERQKLEKGLPDLPIPNLRYVEAAVFMVQNNEIRHSRSSTAGPKRTYLLEERIALPPGQDFIKYIHNSSPLPAIPPEHPEYNTALFLAAVQHLQYEKTYQSAYVSDFQGYGGLLSDPQIMTSPLVFLILGMWWYTKNISSKLLQVIFREGAEAAALDPKTSLFGDGNVQSGFEKFPLNHQCEGNPFCAWMELKPLQNELQDE
;
A
#
# COMPACT_ATOMS: atom_id res chain seq x y z
N MET A 1 -54.89 -26.48 -46.44
CA MET A 1 -53.58 -26.10 -45.88
C MET A 1 -53.09 -27.25 -45.03
N THR A 2 -51.84 -27.69 -45.19
CA THR A 2 -51.26 -28.84 -44.49
C THR A 2 -50.62 -28.43 -43.17
N SER A 3 -50.79 -29.25 -42.13
CA SER A 3 -50.17 -29.07 -40.81
C SER A 3 -48.72 -29.53 -40.81
N LEU A 4 -47.82 -28.73 -40.23
CA LEU A 4 -46.43 -29.13 -39.96
C LEU A 4 -46.36 -30.08 -38.74
N PRO A 5 -45.42 -31.03 -38.72
CA PRO A 5 -45.21 -31.92 -37.58
C PRO A 5 -44.48 -31.22 -36.42
N PRO A 6 -44.57 -31.73 -35.18
CA PRO A 6 -43.81 -31.20 -34.05
C PRO A 6 -42.30 -31.47 -34.21
N ALA A 7 -41.48 -30.54 -33.73
CA ALA A 7 -40.02 -30.70 -33.73
C ALA A 7 -39.57 -31.76 -32.70
N GLN A 8 -38.62 -32.61 -33.09
CA GLN A 8 -37.98 -33.56 -32.18
C GLN A 8 -37.00 -32.83 -31.24
N GLU A 9 -36.93 -33.24 -29.99
CA GLU A 9 -35.87 -32.80 -29.08
C GLU A 9 -34.51 -33.36 -29.53
N VAL A 10 -33.59 -32.47 -29.87
CA VAL A 10 -32.22 -32.84 -30.24
C VAL A 10 -31.41 -33.09 -28.96
N ASN A 11 -31.04 -34.35 -28.72
CA ASN A 11 -30.13 -34.73 -27.64
C ASN A 11 -28.81 -33.94 -27.76
N ALA A 12 -28.36 -33.33 -26.66
CA ALA A 12 -27.37 -32.24 -26.67
C ALA A 12 -25.95 -32.60 -27.13
N PHE A 13 -25.68 -33.87 -27.46
CA PHE A 13 -24.42 -34.32 -28.07
C PHE A 13 -24.67 -35.43 -29.09
N THR A 14 -24.68 -35.07 -30.37
CA THR A 14 -24.48 -36.04 -31.47
C THR A 14 -23.03 -36.53 -31.48
N SER A 15 -22.86 -37.82 -31.79
CA SER A 15 -21.54 -38.46 -31.92
C SER A 15 -20.95 -38.23 -33.31
N ASP A 16 -19.63 -38.05 -33.33
CA ASP A 16 -18.76 -38.15 -34.52
C ASP A 16 -18.95 -37.13 -35.67
N ASP A 17 -19.64 -36.02 -35.41
CA ASP A 17 -19.62 -34.85 -36.30
C ASP A 17 -18.19 -34.33 -36.54
N ARG A 18 -17.81 -34.29 -37.82
CA ARG A 18 -16.65 -33.54 -38.34
C ARG A 18 -17.07 -32.13 -38.73
N ALA A 19 -16.15 -31.17 -38.64
CA ALA A 19 -16.43 -29.77 -38.92
C ALA A 19 -16.86 -29.56 -40.38
N PRO A 20 -18.07 -29.02 -40.67
CA PRO A 20 -18.57 -28.85 -42.04
C PRO A 20 -17.85 -27.72 -42.81
N GLU A 21 -17.23 -26.80 -42.08
CA GLU A 21 -16.42 -25.67 -42.53
C GLU A 21 -15.25 -25.46 -41.56
N SER A 22 -14.34 -24.54 -41.87
CA SER A 22 -13.26 -24.15 -40.95
C SER A 22 -13.70 -22.96 -40.10
N PHE A 23 -13.48 -23.00 -38.78
CA PHE A 23 -13.93 -21.96 -37.85
C PHE A 23 -12.99 -21.79 -36.64
N ASN A 24 -13.00 -20.62 -36.00
CA ASN A 24 -12.27 -20.40 -34.74
C ASN A 24 -13.10 -20.89 -33.55
N CYS A 25 -12.52 -21.70 -32.66
CA CYS A 25 -13.19 -22.22 -31.47
C CYS A 25 -13.67 -21.07 -30.56
N GLU A 26 -14.99 -20.96 -30.36
CA GLU A 26 -15.68 -19.83 -29.70
C GLU A 26 -15.48 -19.78 -28.17
N ARG A 27 -14.44 -20.47 -27.68
CA ARG A 27 -13.99 -20.56 -26.29
C ARG A 27 -12.47 -20.35 -26.12
N CYS A 28 -11.65 -20.69 -27.11
CA CYS A 28 -10.18 -20.62 -27.00
C CYS A 28 -9.46 -20.13 -28.28
N GLY A 29 -10.18 -19.61 -29.27
CA GLY A 29 -9.61 -19.03 -30.49
C GLY A 29 -9.06 -20.03 -31.50
N VAL A 30 -8.65 -21.24 -31.07
CA VAL A 30 -8.02 -22.26 -31.92
C VAL A 30 -8.82 -22.54 -33.19
N PHE A 31 -8.17 -22.36 -34.35
CA PHE A 31 -8.73 -22.63 -35.68
C PHE A 31 -8.93 -24.13 -35.91
N VAL A 32 -10.19 -24.54 -36.05
CA VAL A 32 -10.62 -25.89 -36.42
C VAL A 32 -10.79 -25.95 -37.93
N LYS A 33 -10.06 -26.82 -38.61
CA LYS A 33 -10.21 -27.03 -40.06
C LYS A 33 -11.43 -27.88 -40.37
N LYS A 34 -12.09 -27.61 -41.51
CA LYS A 34 -13.10 -28.49 -42.12
C LYS A 34 -12.61 -29.94 -42.13
N GLY A 35 -13.43 -30.87 -41.66
CA GLY A 35 -13.10 -32.29 -41.53
C GLY A 35 -12.51 -32.74 -40.19
N ASN A 36 -12.16 -31.82 -39.28
CA ASN A 36 -11.68 -32.17 -37.93
C ASN A 36 -12.83 -32.43 -36.94
N GLU A 37 -12.56 -33.15 -35.85
CA GLU A 37 -13.52 -33.32 -34.74
C GLU A 37 -13.83 -32.00 -34.02
N TRP A 38 -15.11 -31.80 -33.73
CA TRP A 38 -15.64 -30.64 -33.03
C TRP A 38 -16.89 -31.00 -32.22
N GLY A 39 -17.51 -30.01 -31.57
CA GLY A 39 -18.84 -30.15 -31.02
C GLY A 39 -19.39 -28.85 -30.44
N TYR A 40 -20.69 -28.86 -30.16
CA TYR A 40 -21.38 -27.76 -29.52
C TYR A 40 -21.26 -27.79 -27.99
N PHE A 41 -21.37 -26.62 -27.36
CA PHE A 41 -21.56 -26.47 -25.92
C PHE A 41 -22.56 -25.33 -25.67
N LYS A 42 -23.66 -25.61 -24.95
CA LYS A 42 -24.66 -24.61 -24.61
C LYS A 42 -24.18 -23.77 -23.43
N ASN A 43 -23.96 -22.48 -23.64
CA ASN A 43 -23.45 -21.58 -22.60
C ASN A 43 -24.53 -21.23 -21.55
N PRO A 44 -24.18 -20.58 -20.42
CA PRO A 44 -25.15 -20.20 -19.39
C PRO A 44 -26.28 -19.26 -19.85
N ALA A 45 -26.15 -18.64 -21.03
CA ALA A 45 -27.18 -17.82 -21.67
C ALA A 45 -27.97 -18.60 -22.75
N GLY A 46 -27.94 -19.94 -22.71
CA GLY A 46 -28.71 -20.81 -23.61
C GLY A 46 -28.21 -20.89 -25.05
N ARG A 47 -27.12 -20.20 -25.42
CA ARG A 47 -26.58 -20.17 -26.79
C ARG A 47 -25.60 -21.33 -27.01
N ASP A 48 -25.83 -22.13 -28.05
CA ASP A 48 -24.94 -23.20 -28.48
C ASP A 48 -23.68 -22.61 -29.16
N LYS A 49 -22.51 -22.86 -28.58
CA LYS A 49 -21.21 -22.41 -29.08
C LYS A 49 -20.42 -23.52 -29.77
N ARG A 50 -19.71 -23.19 -30.84
CA ARG A 50 -18.89 -24.10 -31.64
C ARG A 50 -17.50 -24.27 -31.02
N THR A 51 -17.12 -25.51 -30.68
CA THR A 51 -15.88 -25.80 -29.92
C THR A 51 -15.02 -26.89 -30.55
N CYS A 52 -13.70 -26.78 -30.36
CA CYS A 52 -12.74 -27.80 -30.77
C CYS A 52 -12.81 -29.07 -29.88
N LYS A 53 -12.26 -30.19 -30.40
CA LYS A 53 -12.18 -31.50 -29.72
C LYS A 53 -11.84 -31.43 -28.22
N ASP A 54 -10.83 -30.66 -27.83
CA ASP A 54 -10.38 -30.64 -26.43
C ASP A 54 -11.27 -29.76 -25.53
N CYS A 55 -11.96 -28.76 -26.11
CA CYS A 55 -13.02 -28.04 -25.42
C CYS A 55 -14.29 -28.89 -25.25
N LYS A 56 -14.66 -29.69 -26.26
CA LYS A 56 -15.73 -30.71 -26.15
C LYS A 56 -15.42 -31.67 -24.99
N ARG A 57 -14.23 -32.28 -24.99
CA ARG A 57 -13.72 -33.17 -23.92
C ARG A 57 -13.73 -32.51 -22.54
N TYR A 58 -13.34 -31.24 -22.43
CA TYR A 58 -13.40 -30.50 -21.16
C TYR A 58 -14.83 -30.44 -20.61
N TYR A 59 -15.80 -30.05 -21.42
CA TYR A 59 -17.19 -29.91 -20.97
C TYR A 59 -17.86 -31.26 -20.68
N SER A 60 -17.58 -32.31 -21.49
CA SER A 60 -18.09 -33.67 -21.21
C SER A 60 -17.68 -34.19 -19.83
N LYS A 61 -16.46 -33.87 -19.35
CA LYS A 61 -16.02 -34.24 -17.99
C LYS A 61 -16.76 -33.47 -16.89
N GLY A 62 -17.08 -32.19 -17.12
CA GLY A 62 -17.78 -31.35 -16.14
C GLY A 62 -19.22 -31.78 -15.89
N VAL A 63 -19.94 -32.23 -16.93
CA VAL A 63 -21.33 -32.70 -16.81
C VAL A 63 -21.44 -33.93 -15.89
N ALA A 64 -20.50 -34.88 -16.01
CA ALA A 64 -20.50 -36.10 -15.20
C ALA A 64 -20.38 -35.81 -13.68
N GLN A 65 -19.52 -34.88 -13.27
CA GLN A 65 -19.32 -34.54 -11.85
C GLN A 65 -20.55 -33.85 -11.20
N CYS A 66 -21.35 -33.14 -11.98
CA CYS A 66 -22.59 -32.53 -11.48
C CYS A 66 -23.67 -33.57 -11.13
N GLN A 67 -23.73 -34.70 -11.86
CA GLN A 67 -24.78 -35.71 -11.66
C GLN A 67 -24.58 -36.51 -10.37
N ASP A 68 -23.35 -36.88 -10.02
CA ASP A 68 -23.03 -37.53 -8.73
C ASP A 68 -23.40 -36.66 -7.51
N THR A 69 -23.27 -35.34 -7.65
CA THR A 69 -23.46 -34.40 -6.54
C THR A 69 -24.93 -34.23 -6.16
N LEU A 70 -25.85 -34.31 -7.14
CA LEU A 70 -27.29 -34.17 -6.92
C LEU A 70 -27.93 -35.38 -6.23
N SER A 71 -27.32 -36.56 -6.36
CA SER A 71 -27.83 -37.82 -5.78
C SER A 71 -27.71 -37.90 -4.25
N ARG A 72 -26.93 -37.01 -3.62
CA ARG A 72 -26.50 -37.14 -2.21
C ARG A 72 -27.21 -36.23 -1.20
N SER A 73 -28.03 -35.27 -1.65
CA SER A 73 -28.53 -34.17 -0.82
C SER A 73 -30.01 -34.30 -0.38
N ARG A 74 -30.64 -35.46 -0.61
CA ARG A 74 -32.10 -35.64 -0.46
C ARG A 74 -32.49 -36.53 0.72
N SER A 75 -32.03 -36.21 1.93
CA SER A 75 -32.40 -36.92 3.17
C SER A 75 -32.33 -36.03 4.42
N THR A 76 -33.25 -36.27 5.37
CA THR A 76 -33.44 -35.62 6.70
C THR A 76 -34.04 -34.20 6.72
N SER A 77 -35.28 -34.09 7.18
CA SER A 77 -35.61 -33.56 8.53
C SER A 77 -37.12 -33.32 8.71
N SER A 78 -37.71 -33.93 9.75
CA SER A 78 -39.01 -33.53 10.29
C SER A 78 -39.17 -34.05 11.72
N SER A 79 -39.47 -33.16 12.65
CA SER A 79 -40.13 -33.47 13.93
C SER A 79 -40.67 -32.17 14.52
N THR A 80 -41.78 -32.26 15.25
CA THR A 80 -42.41 -31.14 15.95
C THR A 80 -42.62 -31.54 17.40
N HIS A 81 -42.47 -30.58 18.31
CA HIS A 81 -42.88 -30.77 19.70
C HIS A 81 -43.58 -29.52 20.21
N SER A 82 -44.61 -29.74 21.03
CA SER A 82 -45.39 -28.72 21.74
C SER A 82 -45.27 -28.97 23.24
N GLY A 83 -45.38 -27.93 24.05
CA GLY A 83 -45.28 -28.06 25.51
C GLY A 83 -45.39 -26.75 26.28
N MET A 84 -46.59 -26.53 26.83
CA MET A 84 -46.96 -25.82 28.07
C MET A 84 -46.40 -24.42 28.40
N ILE A 85 -47.19 -23.69 29.19
CA ILE A 85 -46.89 -22.32 29.65
C ILE A 85 -46.92 -22.31 31.18
N GLU A 86 -45.84 -21.84 31.82
CA GLU A 86 -45.85 -21.44 33.24
C GLU A 86 -46.26 -19.96 33.40
N PRO A 87 -46.95 -19.59 34.49
CA PRO A 87 -47.28 -18.20 34.78
C PRO A 87 -46.04 -17.39 35.21
N LEU A 88 -45.95 -16.14 34.76
CA LEU A 88 -44.82 -15.25 35.04
C LEU A 88 -44.82 -14.74 36.51
N PRO A 89 -43.64 -14.49 37.11
CA PRO A 89 -43.52 -13.96 38.47
C PRO A 89 -44.02 -12.52 38.58
N ASN A 90 -44.58 -12.17 39.75
CA ASN A 90 -45.17 -10.86 40.03
C ASN A 90 -44.15 -9.70 39.80
N PRO A 91 -44.48 -8.69 38.96
CA PRO A 91 -43.60 -7.54 38.68
C PRO A 91 -43.23 -6.71 39.91
N ASP A 92 -44.08 -6.62 40.94
CA ASP A 92 -43.80 -5.86 42.17
C ASP A 92 -42.57 -6.43 42.91
N MET A 93 -42.41 -7.76 42.87
CA MET A 93 -41.26 -8.44 43.45
C MET A 93 -39.96 -8.18 42.66
N ILE A 94 -40.07 -7.88 41.36
CA ILE A 94 -38.94 -7.47 40.52
C ILE A 94 -38.56 -6.01 40.84
N ALA A 95 -39.54 -5.10 40.89
CA ALA A 95 -39.33 -3.69 41.25
C ALA A 95 -38.70 -3.54 42.65
N SER A 96 -39.17 -4.32 43.63
CA SER A 96 -38.61 -4.34 44.98
C SER A 96 -37.12 -4.75 45.00
N ARG A 97 -36.72 -5.75 44.20
CA ARG A 97 -35.32 -6.19 44.08
C ARG A 97 -34.42 -5.16 43.41
N VAL A 98 -34.89 -4.49 42.35
CA VAL A 98 -34.14 -3.40 41.68
C VAL A 98 -33.92 -2.22 42.64
N ASN A 99 -34.96 -1.82 43.37
CA ASN A 99 -34.90 -0.72 44.34
C ASN A 99 -34.11 -1.06 45.62
N ALA A 100 -33.74 -2.34 45.84
CA ALA A 100 -32.78 -2.74 46.87
C ALA A 100 -31.33 -2.64 46.33
N ALA A 101 -31.08 -3.16 45.12
CA ALA A 101 -29.75 -3.15 44.50
C ALA A 101 -29.20 -1.73 44.28
N GLN A 102 -30.03 -0.78 43.85
CA GLN A 102 -29.60 0.60 43.64
C GLN A 102 -29.16 1.30 44.95
N ARG A 103 -29.84 1.01 46.07
CA ARG A 103 -29.48 1.57 47.38
C ARG A 103 -28.19 0.97 47.95
N ALA A 104 -27.87 -0.29 47.64
CA ALA A 104 -26.61 -0.91 48.07
C ALA A 104 -25.36 -0.28 47.41
N ASN A 105 -25.47 0.20 46.17
CA ASN A 105 -24.34 0.81 45.45
C ASN A 105 -24.04 2.25 45.91
N ALA A 106 -25.07 3.05 46.18
CA ALA A 106 -24.90 4.45 46.60
C ALA A 106 -24.14 4.62 47.94
N SER A 107 -24.13 3.60 48.79
CA SER A 107 -23.47 3.62 50.11
C SER A 107 -21.96 3.29 50.08
N ARG A 108 -21.34 3.14 48.91
CA ARG A 108 -19.99 2.54 48.80
C ARG A 108 -18.86 3.46 48.30
N GLU A 109 -19.15 4.73 47.98
CA GLU A 109 -18.18 5.66 47.38
C GLU A 109 -17.76 6.84 48.28
N MET A 110 -18.02 6.80 49.59
CA MET A 110 -17.43 7.76 50.55
C MET A 110 -16.81 7.07 51.77
N SER A 111 -15.51 6.81 51.71
CA SER A 111 -14.72 6.33 52.85
C SER A 111 -13.32 6.98 52.88
N HIS A 112 -13.18 7.97 53.75
CA HIS A 112 -11.97 8.67 54.22
C HIS A 112 -10.59 8.20 53.72
N VAL A 113 -9.87 9.10 53.04
CA VAL A 113 -8.40 9.11 53.06
C VAL A 113 -7.94 9.54 54.46
N THR A 114 -7.09 8.73 55.09
CA THR A 114 -6.46 9.04 56.38
C THR A 114 -4.95 9.19 56.15
N PRO A 115 -4.30 10.30 56.57
CA PRO A 115 -2.87 10.48 56.34
C PRO A 115 -2.04 9.60 57.29
N MET A 116 -1.07 8.86 56.75
CA MET A 116 -0.11 8.12 57.58
C MET A 116 0.96 9.06 58.16
N SER A 117 1.16 8.96 59.47
CA SER A 117 2.25 9.63 60.18
C SER A 117 3.56 8.86 60.05
N ASN A 118 4.64 9.54 59.64
CA ASN A 118 6.01 9.06 59.87
C ASN A 118 6.65 9.81 61.03
N SER A 119 7.39 9.08 61.87
CA SER A 119 7.94 9.57 63.15
C SER A 119 9.34 10.18 62.99
N GLY A 120 9.52 11.40 63.53
CA GLY A 120 10.81 12.05 63.77
C GLY A 120 10.91 12.55 65.22
N PRO A 121 12.11 12.73 65.79
CA PRO A 121 12.30 12.78 67.25
C PRO A 121 11.83 14.08 67.93
N TYR A 122 11.46 13.92 69.20
CA TYR A 122 10.92 14.95 70.08
C TYR A 122 12.03 15.87 70.64
N VAL A 123 11.86 17.19 70.54
CA VAL A 123 12.58 18.19 71.33
C VAL A 123 11.54 19.11 71.97
N SER A 124 11.77 19.54 73.21
CA SER A 124 10.68 19.88 74.14
C SER A 124 10.58 21.37 74.50
N LEU A 125 9.37 21.78 74.92
CA LEU A 125 9.02 23.01 75.65
C LEU A 125 9.03 24.34 74.88
N PRO A 126 8.25 25.35 75.31
CA PRO A 126 6.94 25.27 75.98
C PRO A 126 5.86 26.20 75.39
N ASN A 127 4.63 26.07 75.89
CA ASN A 127 3.52 27.01 75.63
C ASN A 127 3.86 28.47 75.99
N LEU A 128 3.30 29.41 75.23
CA LEU A 128 2.71 30.62 75.82
C LEU A 128 1.42 31.02 75.07
N SER A 129 0.49 31.62 75.81
CA SER A 129 -0.90 31.81 75.40
C SER A 129 -1.23 33.26 75.02
N ARG A 130 -2.27 33.43 74.19
CA ARG A 130 -3.16 34.62 74.08
C ARG A 130 -2.54 36.01 74.28
N SER A 131 -2.71 36.86 73.25
CA SER A 131 -3.50 38.09 73.42
C SER A 131 -3.99 38.63 72.08
N SER A 132 -5.18 39.24 72.08
CA SER A 132 -5.64 40.10 71.00
C SER A 132 -5.28 41.54 71.33
N ALA A 133 -4.68 42.25 70.38
CA ALA A 133 -4.53 43.70 70.44
C ALA A 133 -4.77 44.28 69.04
N VAL A 134 -5.61 45.32 68.97
CA VAL A 134 -5.83 46.11 67.75
C VAL A 134 -4.76 47.21 67.72
N LEU A 135 -4.11 47.40 66.56
CA LEU A 135 -3.51 48.69 66.20
C LEU A 135 -3.33 48.79 64.68
N SER A 136 -3.43 50.01 64.15
CA SER A 136 -3.46 50.29 62.72
C SER A 136 -2.05 50.53 62.15
N GLY A 137 -1.80 50.05 60.92
CA GLY A 137 -0.57 50.30 60.15
C GLY A 137 -0.84 50.22 58.64
N PRO A 138 -0.12 51.00 57.79
CA PRO A 138 -0.52 51.25 56.40
C PRO A 138 -0.11 50.17 55.39
N HIS A 139 -0.70 50.27 54.20
CA HIS A 139 -0.62 49.35 53.07
C HIS A 139 0.81 48.87 52.69
N GLY A 140 1.01 47.56 52.75
CA GLY A 140 1.98 46.83 51.93
C GLY A 140 1.26 45.85 51.00
N TYR A 141 1.22 46.12 49.69
CA TYR A 141 0.59 45.24 48.71
C TYR A 141 1.48 44.02 48.41
N VAL A 142 1.30 42.93 49.17
CA VAL A 142 1.84 41.61 48.79
C VAL A 142 0.83 40.93 47.87
N SER A 143 1.09 40.98 46.56
CA SER A 143 0.26 40.33 45.54
C SER A 143 0.24 38.82 45.71
N ARG A 144 -0.90 38.28 46.16
CA ARG A 144 -1.17 36.83 46.06
C ARG A 144 -1.17 36.43 44.58
N PRO A 145 -0.55 35.31 44.18
CA PRO A 145 -0.73 34.77 42.84
C PRO A 145 -2.22 34.56 42.56
N ARG A 146 -2.73 35.11 41.45
CA ARG A 146 -4.03 34.70 40.92
C ARG A 146 -3.91 33.23 40.52
N ALA A 147 -4.71 32.37 41.13
CA ALA A 147 -4.87 30.99 40.66
C ALA A 147 -5.42 31.05 39.22
N THR A 148 -4.60 30.69 38.25
CA THR A 148 -5.02 30.55 36.85
C THR A 148 -6.00 29.37 36.78
N GLY A 149 -7.24 29.63 36.40
CA GLY A 149 -8.36 28.68 36.50
C GLY A 149 -8.29 27.44 35.58
N TYR A 150 -7.14 27.19 34.96
CA TYR A 150 -6.93 26.14 33.97
C TYR A 150 -5.94 25.11 34.50
N SER A 151 -6.46 24.11 35.22
CA SER A 151 -5.75 22.85 35.47
C SER A 151 -5.37 22.16 34.16
N PRO A 152 -4.28 21.36 34.07
CA PRO A 152 -3.92 20.62 32.85
C PRO A 152 -5.07 19.79 32.23
N ALA A 153 -6.01 19.28 33.04
CA ALA A 153 -7.22 18.61 32.57
C ALA A 153 -8.06 19.42 31.55
N HIS A 154 -7.98 20.76 31.57
CA HIS A 154 -8.67 21.63 30.61
C HIS A 154 -8.08 21.53 29.19
N GLN A 155 -6.79 21.19 29.03
CA GLN A 155 -6.21 20.94 27.70
C GLN A 155 -6.83 19.71 27.01
N HIS A 156 -7.34 18.76 27.78
CA HIS A 156 -8.04 17.58 27.27
C HIS A 156 -9.55 17.79 27.12
N HIS A 157 -10.12 18.92 27.57
CA HIS A 157 -11.57 19.10 27.64
C HIS A 157 -12.24 19.12 26.25
N SER A 158 -11.64 19.73 25.22
CA SER A 158 -12.19 19.68 23.85
C SER A 158 -12.15 18.26 23.30
N ALA A 159 -10.97 17.62 23.29
CA ALA A 159 -10.79 16.24 22.84
C ALA A 159 -11.71 15.24 23.56
N GLN A 160 -11.94 15.43 24.86
CA GLN A 160 -12.89 14.62 25.64
C GLN A 160 -14.35 14.96 25.30
N THR A 161 -14.69 16.23 25.05
CA THR A 161 -16.01 16.65 24.58
C THR A 161 -16.31 16.05 23.20
N ASP A 162 -15.36 16.07 22.28
CA ASP A 162 -15.52 15.52 20.93
C ASP A 162 -15.53 13.98 20.92
N LEU A 163 -14.81 13.33 21.85
CA LEU A 163 -14.94 11.90 22.11
C LEU A 163 -16.34 11.52 22.65
N TRP A 164 -16.93 12.34 23.52
CA TRP A 164 -18.30 12.11 24.00
C TRP A 164 -19.36 12.47 22.95
N ARG A 165 -19.14 13.51 22.15
CA ARG A 165 -20.01 13.95 21.04
C ARG A 165 -20.06 12.88 19.95
N SER A 166 -18.91 12.36 19.52
CA SER A 166 -18.82 11.25 18.55
C SER A 166 -19.39 9.93 19.09
N LYS A 167 -19.33 9.67 20.41
CA LYS A 167 -20.05 8.55 21.04
C LYS A 167 -21.57 8.76 21.12
N ALA A 168 -22.03 9.98 21.38
CA ALA A 168 -23.46 10.29 21.43
C ALA A 168 -24.14 10.21 20.06
N TYR A 169 -23.40 10.47 18.98
CA TYR A 169 -23.83 10.29 17.59
C TYR A 169 -23.27 9.02 16.93
N ALA A 170 -22.77 8.05 17.71
CA ALA A 170 -22.28 6.79 17.16
C ALA A 170 -23.42 5.98 16.53
N PRO A 171 -23.18 5.30 15.39
CA PRO A 171 -24.12 4.33 14.82
C PRO A 171 -24.63 3.34 15.87
N SER A 172 -25.91 2.99 15.76
CA SER A 172 -26.65 2.09 16.68
C SER A 172 -26.12 0.64 16.79
N GLY A 173 -24.96 0.33 16.23
CA GLY A 173 -24.41 -1.03 16.04
C GLY A 173 -25.10 -1.85 14.94
N GLU A 174 -26.31 -1.44 14.54
CA GLU A 174 -27.09 -2.02 13.45
C GLU A 174 -26.35 -1.84 12.11
N THR A 175 -25.72 -2.91 11.64
CA THR A 175 -24.90 -2.91 10.42
C THR A 175 -25.24 -4.09 9.51
N VAL A 176 -25.13 -3.88 8.20
CA VAL A 176 -25.40 -4.88 7.16
C VAL A 176 -24.18 -5.14 6.28
N ALA A 177 -24.13 -6.34 5.72
CA ALA A 177 -23.19 -6.66 4.66
C ALA A 177 -23.86 -6.42 3.29
N VAL A 178 -23.10 -5.84 2.37
CA VAL A 178 -23.53 -5.47 1.02
C VAL A 178 -22.45 -5.86 0.03
N ASN A 179 -22.79 -6.71 -0.95
CA ASN A 179 -21.91 -7.08 -2.05
C ASN A 179 -22.21 -6.18 -3.26
N ILE A 180 -21.18 -5.62 -3.87
CA ILE A 180 -21.29 -4.64 -4.96
C ILE A 180 -20.67 -5.25 -6.23
N THR A 181 -21.39 -5.16 -7.34
CA THR A 181 -20.92 -5.56 -8.68
C THR A 181 -21.11 -4.40 -9.67
N VAL A 182 -20.20 -4.25 -10.64
CA VAL A 182 -20.36 -3.26 -11.71
C VAL A 182 -20.91 -3.94 -12.98
N GLY A 183 -21.76 -3.24 -13.71
CA GLY A 183 -22.20 -3.63 -15.05
C GLY A 183 -22.53 -2.39 -15.89
N HIS A 184 -22.81 -2.59 -17.16
CA HIS A 184 -23.19 -1.53 -18.09
C HIS A 184 -24.54 -1.84 -18.74
N ALA A 185 -25.31 -0.80 -19.04
CA ALA A 185 -26.46 -0.93 -19.93
C ALA A 185 -25.96 -1.11 -21.38
N THR A 186 -26.72 -1.81 -22.22
CA THR A 186 -26.51 -1.75 -23.68
C THR A 186 -27.69 -1.03 -24.33
N GLU A 187 -27.43 -0.19 -25.32
CA GLU A 187 -28.50 0.47 -26.07
C GLU A 187 -29.46 -0.57 -26.71
N GLY A 188 -30.75 -0.24 -26.73
CA GLY A 188 -31.81 -1.12 -27.25
C GLY A 188 -32.14 -2.37 -26.43
N LYS A 189 -31.41 -2.68 -25.34
CA LYS A 189 -31.69 -3.84 -24.46
C LYS A 189 -32.29 -3.40 -23.11
N THR A 190 -33.25 -4.16 -22.61
CA THR A 190 -33.80 -4.01 -21.24
C THR A 190 -32.94 -4.68 -20.15
N GLY A 191 -31.67 -4.96 -20.45
CA GLY A 191 -30.74 -5.70 -19.59
C GLY A 191 -29.42 -4.98 -19.41
N HIS A 192 -28.62 -5.49 -18.48
CA HIS A 192 -27.25 -5.06 -18.23
C HIS A 192 -26.29 -6.24 -18.41
N GLU A 193 -25.06 -5.96 -18.86
CA GLU A 193 -23.99 -6.94 -18.91
C GLU A 193 -22.96 -6.60 -17.81
N LEU A 194 -22.45 -7.64 -17.11
CA LEU A 194 -21.63 -7.46 -15.90
C LEU A 194 -20.14 -7.37 -16.26
N LEU A 195 -19.43 -6.41 -15.66
CA LEU A 195 -18.00 -6.25 -15.84
C LEU A 195 -17.24 -7.30 -15.01
N ASN A 196 -16.75 -8.34 -15.70
CA ASN A 196 -16.04 -9.45 -15.09
C ASN A 196 -14.81 -8.96 -14.31
N GLY A 197 -14.74 -9.31 -13.03
CA GLY A 197 -13.65 -8.92 -12.11
C GLY A 197 -13.94 -7.70 -11.25
N ILE A 198 -14.85 -6.79 -11.65
CA ILE A 198 -15.10 -5.55 -10.89
C ILE A 198 -16.20 -5.76 -9.84
N SER A 199 -15.79 -6.10 -8.62
CA SER A 199 -16.67 -6.28 -7.46
C SER A 199 -15.97 -5.99 -6.13
N ASP A 200 -16.76 -5.76 -5.07
CA ASP A 200 -16.30 -5.73 -3.68
C ASP A 200 -17.46 -5.98 -2.68
N SER A 201 -17.22 -5.82 -1.38
CA SER A 201 -18.24 -5.86 -0.34
C SER A 201 -17.95 -4.91 0.82
N ILE A 202 -18.94 -4.12 1.24
CA ILE A 202 -18.93 -3.42 2.53
C ILE A 202 -19.57 -4.36 3.56
N ARG A 203 -18.90 -4.68 4.66
CA ARG A 203 -19.36 -5.74 5.60
C ARG A 203 -20.22 -5.21 6.75
N ASP A 204 -20.08 -3.91 6.99
CA ASP A 204 -20.39 -3.16 8.19
C ASP A 204 -21.02 -1.80 7.85
N LEU A 205 -21.77 -1.75 6.74
CA LEU A 205 -22.52 -0.57 6.32
C LEU A 205 -23.62 -0.28 7.36
N ASP A 206 -23.69 0.95 7.88
CA ASP A 206 -24.76 1.36 8.79
C ASP A 206 -26.11 1.32 8.06
N VAL A 207 -27.11 0.70 8.70
CA VAL A 207 -28.46 0.60 8.13
C VAL A 207 -29.23 1.91 8.17
N ASN A 208 -28.77 2.87 8.97
CA ASN A 208 -29.36 4.19 9.12
C ASN A 208 -29.05 5.12 7.93
N LEU A 209 -28.14 4.74 7.04
CA LEU A 209 -27.79 5.53 5.87
C LEU A 209 -28.96 5.64 4.88
N THR A 210 -29.20 6.88 4.45
CA THR A 210 -30.10 7.23 3.36
C THR A 210 -29.50 6.81 2.01
N VAL A 211 -30.32 6.77 0.96
CA VAL A 211 -29.85 6.35 -0.38
C VAL A 211 -28.67 7.18 -0.92
N PRO A 212 -28.64 8.53 -0.79
CA PRO A 212 -27.46 9.33 -1.18
C PRO A 212 -26.17 8.93 -0.43
N GLU A 213 -26.26 8.61 0.86
CA GLU A 213 -25.11 8.23 1.67
C GLU A 213 -24.62 6.81 1.35
N VAL A 214 -25.55 5.88 1.09
CA VAL A 214 -25.23 4.55 0.54
C VAL A 214 -24.55 4.68 -0.83
N ARG A 215 -25.03 5.58 -1.71
CA ARG A 215 -24.40 5.86 -3.00
C ARG A 215 -22.98 6.39 -2.83
N HIS A 216 -22.75 7.32 -1.90
CA HIS A 216 -21.43 7.88 -1.62
C HIS A 216 -20.46 6.77 -1.17
N ALA A 217 -20.83 5.98 -0.15
CA ALA A 217 -20.02 4.87 0.36
C ALA A 217 -19.73 3.78 -0.70
N VAL A 218 -20.69 3.50 -1.60
CA VAL A 218 -20.48 2.59 -2.74
C VAL A 218 -19.52 3.18 -3.77
N LEU A 219 -19.68 4.46 -4.11
CA LEU A 219 -18.83 5.13 -5.09
C LEU A 219 -17.39 5.24 -4.58
N ASP A 220 -17.17 5.58 -3.32
CA ASP A 220 -15.80 5.76 -2.78
C ASP A 220 -15.02 4.44 -2.77
N LEU A 221 -15.69 3.30 -2.53
CA LEU A 221 -15.08 1.97 -2.64
C LEU A 221 -14.82 1.55 -4.10
N MET A 222 -15.67 1.94 -5.04
CA MET A 222 -15.65 1.42 -6.42
C MET A 222 -14.93 2.34 -7.42
N LYS A 223 -14.91 3.67 -7.21
CA LYS A 223 -14.20 4.66 -8.05
C LYS A 223 -12.76 4.23 -8.36
N PRO A 224 -11.91 3.83 -7.38
CA PRO A 224 -10.52 3.47 -7.69
C PRO A 224 -10.42 2.25 -8.60
N LYS A 225 -11.27 1.24 -8.40
CA LYS A 225 -11.28 0.01 -9.21
C LYS A 225 -11.77 0.26 -10.64
N ILE A 226 -12.78 1.12 -10.79
CA ILE A 226 -13.34 1.48 -12.09
C ILE A 226 -12.34 2.34 -12.86
N ASN A 227 -11.68 3.29 -12.19
CA ASN A 227 -10.58 4.08 -12.79
C ASN A 227 -9.40 3.19 -13.21
N GLN A 228 -9.02 2.21 -12.37
CA GLN A 228 -7.97 1.23 -12.68
C GLN A 228 -8.34 0.37 -13.90
N PHE A 229 -9.59 -0.08 -13.99
CA PHE A 229 -10.09 -0.83 -15.15
C PHE A 229 -10.03 0.01 -16.45
N SER A 230 -10.34 1.30 -16.38
CA SER A 230 -10.23 2.19 -17.55
C SER A 230 -8.81 2.66 -17.88
N ALA A 231 -7.81 2.42 -17.02
CA ALA A 231 -6.48 3.03 -17.14
C ALA A 231 -5.67 2.59 -18.37
N GLU A 232 -6.08 1.50 -19.04
CA GLU A 232 -5.50 1.05 -20.31
C GLU A 232 -5.84 2.00 -21.48
N ILE A 233 -6.91 2.79 -21.36
CA ILE A 233 -7.30 3.81 -22.34
C ILE A 233 -6.78 5.18 -21.90
N MET A 234 -5.75 5.67 -22.59
CA MET A 234 -5.10 6.94 -22.25
C MET A 234 -6.09 8.11 -22.30
N GLY A 235 -6.25 8.81 -21.16
CA GLY A 235 -7.12 9.98 -21.03
C GLY A 235 -8.62 9.67 -20.87
N PHE A 236 -9.03 8.41 -20.77
CA PHE A 236 -10.41 8.09 -20.43
C PHE A 236 -10.64 8.05 -18.92
N CYS A 237 -11.74 8.67 -18.48
CA CYS A 237 -12.30 8.55 -17.14
C CYS A 237 -13.83 8.50 -17.26
N PHE A 238 -14.48 7.62 -16.50
CA PHE A 238 -15.94 7.52 -16.45
C PHE A 238 -16.58 8.67 -15.66
N LYS A 239 -17.75 9.14 -16.09
CA LYS A 239 -18.56 10.10 -15.32
C LYS A 239 -19.45 9.39 -14.32
N PHE A 240 -19.00 9.32 -13.07
CA PHE A 240 -19.74 8.66 -11.97
C PHE A 240 -21.12 9.27 -11.66
N ASP A 241 -21.41 10.49 -12.13
CA ASP A 241 -22.75 11.10 -12.02
C ASP A 241 -23.76 10.51 -13.00
N GLU A 242 -23.30 9.96 -14.13
CA GLU A 242 -24.15 9.22 -15.08
C GLU A 242 -24.37 7.75 -14.67
N PHE A 243 -23.82 7.32 -13.52
CA PHE A 243 -23.94 5.93 -13.03
C PHE A 243 -25.20 5.76 -12.18
N ASN A 244 -25.90 4.63 -12.34
CA ASN A 244 -27.13 4.32 -11.62
C ASN A 244 -26.92 3.17 -10.62
N LEU A 245 -27.22 3.40 -9.35
CA LEU A 245 -27.19 2.41 -8.29
C LEU A 245 -28.52 1.64 -8.23
N ARG A 246 -28.45 0.31 -8.11
CA ARG A 246 -29.63 -0.56 -8.05
C ARG A 246 -29.50 -1.62 -6.96
N GLU A 247 -30.59 -1.91 -6.24
CA GLU A 247 -30.67 -3.09 -5.40
C GLU A 247 -31.16 -4.30 -6.21
N ILE A 248 -30.31 -5.34 -6.29
CA ILE A 248 -30.54 -6.58 -7.05
C ILE A 248 -30.62 -7.83 -6.15
N SER A 249 -30.96 -7.65 -4.86
CA SER A 249 -31.19 -8.77 -3.93
C SER A 249 -32.53 -9.46 -4.21
N LYS A 250 -32.61 -10.78 -3.99
CA LYS A 250 -33.88 -11.54 -3.95
C LYS A 250 -34.77 -11.36 -5.22
N SER A 251 -34.17 -11.12 -6.38
CA SER A 251 -34.85 -10.82 -7.66
C SER A 251 -35.62 -9.48 -7.69
N LEU A 252 -35.41 -8.61 -6.71
CA LEU A 252 -35.71 -7.18 -6.86
C LEU A 252 -34.75 -6.56 -7.89
N ASN A 253 -35.15 -5.43 -8.47
CA ASN A 253 -34.33 -4.59 -9.34
C ASN A 253 -34.72 -3.13 -9.05
N VAL A 254 -34.54 -2.71 -7.80
CA VAL A 254 -34.95 -1.39 -7.33
C VAL A 254 -33.93 -0.38 -7.83
N ASP A 255 -34.39 0.57 -8.64
CA ASP A 255 -33.62 1.76 -8.98
C ASP A 255 -33.46 2.63 -7.73
N MET A 256 -32.23 2.82 -7.25
CA MET A 256 -31.99 3.55 -6.00
C MET A 256 -31.91 5.06 -6.22
N ASP A 257 -31.35 5.51 -7.33
CA ASP A 257 -31.34 6.95 -7.66
C ASP A 257 -32.68 7.44 -8.23
N GLY A 258 -33.53 6.51 -8.69
CA GLY A 258 -34.83 6.78 -9.26
C GLY A 258 -35.78 7.56 -8.32
N PRO A 259 -36.71 8.36 -8.88
CA PRO A 259 -37.60 9.23 -8.12
C PRO A 259 -38.69 8.49 -7.30
N THR A 260 -38.66 7.16 -7.27
CA THR A 260 -39.64 6.31 -6.59
C THR A 260 -39.30 6.03 -5.13
N LEU A 261 -38.11 6.40 -4.65
CA LEU A 261 -37.69 6.23 -3.26
C LEU A 261 -37.62 7.56 -2.50
N ASP A 262 -38.01 7.55 -1.22
CA ASP A 262 -37.73 8.67 -0.33
C ASP A 262 -36.24 8.69 0.05
N ARG A 263 -35.48 9.52 -0.67
CA ARG A 263 -34.04 9.74 -0.49
C ARG A 263 -33.66 10.33 0.88
N ARG A 264 -34.62 10.68 1.75
CA ARG A 264 -34.38 11.13 3.14
C ARG A 264 -34.54 10.03 4.17
N THR A 265 -35.00 8.84 3.78
CA THR A 265 -35.22 7.71 4.71
C THR A 265 -34.07 6.70 4.66
N PRO A 266 -33.73 6.04 5.79
CA PRO A 266 -32.77 4.94 5.82
C PRO A 266 -33.22 3.78 4.94
N TYR A 267 -32.39 3.37 3.97
CA TYR A 267 -32.82 2.40 2.96
C TYR A 267 -32.87 0.96 3.47
N PHE A 268 -31.84 0.53 4.20
CA PHE A 268 -31.72 -0.86 4.66
C PHE A 268 -32.42 -1.12 5.99
N ARG A 269 -32.60 -0.12 6.86
CA ARG A 269 -33.19 -0.32 8.20
C ARG A 269 -34.60 -0.95 8.15
N PRO A 270 -35.58 -0.44 7.37
CA PRO A 270 -36.91 -1.04 7.29
C PRO A 270 -36.88 -2.50 6.82
N GLN A 271 -35.96 -2.84 5.91
CA GLN A 271 -35.78 -4.21 5.41
C GLN A 271 -35.21 -5.18 6.47
N CYS A 272 -34.59 -4.66 7.52
CA CYS A 272 -33.96 -5.43 8.60
C CYS A 272 -34.80 -5.49 9.88
N MET A 273 -35.86 -4.67 10.00
CA MET A 273 -36.78 -4.74 11.14
C MET A 273 -37.74 -5.93 10.99
N LYS A 274 -37.87 -6.74 12.03
CA LYS A 274 -38.83 -7.85 12.09
C LYS A 274 -39.64 -7.77 13.38
N ALA A 275 -40.95 -8.03 13.29
CA ALA A 275 -41.79 -8.16 14.48
C ALA A 275 -41.40 -9.42 15.26
N ASP A 276 -41.11 -9.25 16.56
CA ASP A 276 -40.89 -10.33 17.49
C ASP A 276 -42.20 -11.10 17.73
N LYS A 277 -42.20 -12.41 17.44
CA LYS A 277 -43.41 -13.25 17.48
C LYS A 277 -44.09 -13.34 18.86
N LYS A 278 -43.43 -12.95 19.95
CA LYS A 278 -43.97 -13.00 21.32
C LYS A 278 -44.43 -11.64 21.82
N THR A 279 -43.79 -10.56 21.40
CA THR A 279 -44.01 -9.20 21.93
C THR A 279 -44.60 -8.22 20.91
N ASN A 280 -44.68 -8.61 19.63
CA ASN A 280 -45.04 -7.76 18.48
C ASN A 280 -44.17 -6.49 18.30
N GLN A 281 -43.08 -6.36 19.07
CA GLN A 281 -42.13 -5.26 18.94
C GLN A 281 -41.25 -5.47 17.71
N LEU A 282 -41.03 -4.41 16.92
CA LEU A 282 -40.04 -4.42 15.85
C LEU A 282 -38.63 -4.47 16.45
N LYS A 283 -37.87 -5.51 16.10
CA LYS A 283 -36.46 -5.65 16.47
C LYS A 283 -35.60 -5.70 15.22
N PHE A 284 -34.41 -5.10 15.30
CA PHE A 284 -33.41 -5.22 14.25
C PHE A 284 -32.94 -6.67 14.13
N HIS A 285 -32.81 -7.15 12.90
CA HIS A 285 -32.33 -8.49 12.59
C HIS A 285 -31.40 -8.44 11.38
N ARG A 286 -30.08 -8.53 11.62
CA ARG A 286 -29.05 -8.57 10.59
C ARG A 286 -29.33 -9.71 9.59
N PRO A 287 -29.46 -9.43 8.28
CA PRO A 287 -29.63 -10.47 7.27
C PRO A 287 -28.45 -11.45 7.24
N SER A 288 -28.75 -12.74 7.10
CA SER A 288 -27.74 -13.80 6.96
C SER A 288 -27.09 -13.84 5.57
N THR A 289 -27.79 -13.32 4.56
CA THR A 289 -27.28 -13.09 3.20
C THR A 289 -27.00 -11.60 3.01
N PRO A 290 -25.82 -11.18 2.53
CA PRO A 290 -25.59 -9.79 2.15
C PRO A 290 -26.63 -9.29 1.15
N PHE A 291 -26.94 -7.99 1.22
CA PHE A 291 -27.62 -7.31 0.11
C PHE A 291 -26.73 -7.31 -1.14
N ARG A 292 -27.32 -7.19 -2.32
CA ARG A 292 -26.60 -7.12 -3.59
C ARG A 292 -26.89 -5.79 -4.27
N LEU A 293 -25.87 -4.98 -4.49
CA LEU A 293 -25.96 -3.75 -5.27
C LEU A 293 -25.29 -3.92 -6.63
N LEU A 294 -25.95 -3.37 -7.65
CA LEU A 294 -25.39 -3.19 -8.98
C LEU A 294 -25.12 -1.70 -9.17
N LEU A 295 -23.88 -1.36 -9.47
CA LEU A 295 -23.51 -0.05 -9.96
C LEU A 295 -23.48 -0.11 -11.49
N LEU A 296 -24.44 0.55 -12.13
CA LEU A 296 -24.74 0.47 -13.56
C LEU A 296 -24.17 1.68 -14.31
N ILE A 297 -23.25 1.45 -15.23
CA ILE A 297 -22.76 2.45 -16.19
C ILE A 297 -23.88 2.73 -17.20
N SER A 298 -24.15 4.01 -17.51
CA SER A 298 -25.09 4.37 -18.59
C SER A 298 -24.59 3.86 -19.93
N ALA A 299 -25.50 3.52 -20.85
CA ALA A 299 -25.11 3.09 -22.21
C ALA A 299 -24.18 4.12 -22.85
N LYS A 300 -24.61 5.39 -22.89
CA LYS A 300 -23.82 6.54 -23.38
C LYS A 300 -22.39 6.67 -22.82
N GLU A 301 -22.13 6.36 -21.55
CA GLU A 301 -20.76 6.37 -21.00
C GLU A 301 -19.97 5.09 -21.33
N TRP A 302 -20.65 3.96 -21.53
CA TRP A 302 -20.07 2.73 -22.03
C TRP A 302 -19.72 2.82 -23.52
N ASP A 303 -20.62 3.36 -24.35
CA ASP A 303 -20.40 3.59 -25.78
C ASP A 303 -19.21 4.55 -25.99
N ARG A 304 -19.04 5.53 -25.09
CA ARG A 304 -17.87 6.44 -25.07
C ARG A 304 -16.56 5.73 -24.69
N TYR A 305 -16.61 4.69 -23.85
CA TYR A 305 -15.47 3.84 -23.51
C TYR A 305 -15.09 2.95 -24.71
N GLU A 306 -16.06 2.23 -25.29
CA GLU A 306 -15.83 1.33 -26.44
C GLU A 306 -15.31 2.11 -27.67
N SER A 307 -15.91 3.26 -27.99
CA SER A 307 -15.46 4.11 -29.12
C SER A 307 -13.98 4.52 -29.03
N LEU A 308 -13.46 4.74 -27.82
CA LEU A 308 -12.05 5.10 -27.61
C LEU A 308 -11.13 3.87 -27.59
N LEU A 309 -11.62 2.73 -27.11
CA LEU A 309 -10.92 1.45 -27.19
C LEU A 309 -10.70 1.02 -28.65
N GLU A 310 -11.74 1.15 -29.49
CA GLU A 310 -11.66 0.89 -30.93
C GLU A 310 -10.72 1.89 -31.64
N ALA A 311 -10.82 3.18 -31.33
CA ALA A 311 -9.92 4.19 -31.90
C ALA A 311 -8.44 3.94 -31.53
N GLN A 312 -8.16 3.52 -30.29
CA GLN A 312 -6.81 3.17 -29.84
C GLN A 312 -6.29 1.89 -30.50
N ALA A 313 -7.15 0.88 -30.72
CA ALA A 313 -6.79 -0.31 -31.49
C ALA A 313 -6.42 0.05 -32.94
N HIS A 314 -7.26 0.85 -33.62
CA HIS A 314 -6.99 1.32 -34.98
C HIS A 314 -5.73 2.18 -35.10
N ALA A 315 -5.39 2.98 -34.07
CA ALA A 315 -4.14 3.74 -34.04
C ALA A 315 -2.89 2.85 -33.96
N ASN A 316 -2.98 1.72 -33.23
CA ASN A 316 -1.87 0.76 -33.08
C ASN A 316 -1.63 -0.11 -34.32
N ASP A 317 -2.67 -0.36 -35.14
CA ASP A 317 -2.57 -1.13 -36.39
C ASP A 317 -1.98 -0.33 -37.58
N LEU A 318 -1.78 0.99 -37.43
CA LEU A 318 -1.17 1.81 -38.48
C LEU A 318 0.35 1.58 -38.59
N PRO A 319 0.89 1.24 -39.78
CA PRO A 319 2.31 0.95 -39.94
C PRO A 319 3.15 2.22 -39.73
N ILE A 320 4.15 2.15 -38.84
CA ILE A 320 5.04 3.25 -38.48
C ILE A 320 5.91 3.65 -39.69
N ILE A 321 5.48 4.66 -40.43
CA ILE A 321 6.27 5.28 -41.51
C ILE A 321 7.42 6.08 -40.86
N ARG A 322 8.64 5.54 -40.91
CA ARG A 322 9.86 6.24 -40.51
C ARG A 322 10.17 7.40 -41.47
N THR A 323 9.67 8.58 -41.17
CA THR A 323 10.01 9.83 -41.87
C THR A 323 11.44 10.25 -41.51
N THR A 324 12.38 10.06 -42.45
CA THR A 324 13.75 10.57 -42.32
C THR A 324 13.77 12.09 -42.52
N SER A 325 13.87 12.85 -41.43
CA SER A 325 13.88 14.31 -41.45
C SER A 325 15.22 14.87 -41.94
N THR A 326 15.33 15.17 -43.24
CA THR A 326 16.45 15.94 -43.81
C THR A 326 16.32 17.42 -43.44
N SER A 327 17.18 17.92 -42.55
CA SER A 327 17.17 19.30 -42.06
C SER A 327 18.04 20.23 -42.92
N SER A 328 17.44 21.09 -43.74
CA SER A 328 18.18 22.16 -44.45
C SER A 328 17.30 23.33 -44.91
N SER A 329 17.32 24.46 -44.19
CA SER A 329 16.91 25.78 -44.71
C SER A 329 17.48 26.94 -43.87
N HIS A 330 18.47 27.62 -44.46
CA HIS A 330 18.90 29.02 -44.28
C HIS A 330 18.43 29.89 -43.08
N SER A 331 19.43 30.45 -42.39
CA SER A 331 19.54 31.90 -42.19
C SER A 331 21.02 32.31 -42.26
N SER A 332 21.37 33.42 -42.91
CA SER A 332 22.76 33.86 -43.10
C SER A 332 22.96 35.32 -42.68
N TRP A 333 24.13 35.64 -42.09
CA TRP A 333 24.88 36.90 -42.27
C TRP A 333 26.13 37.00 -41.36
N ALA A 334 27.32 36.96 -41.98
CA ALA A 334 28.57 37.59 -41.51
C ALA A 334 29.56 37.66 -42.70
N LYS A 335 30.63 38.48 -42.63
CA LYS A 335 31.54 38.79 -43.74
C LYS A 335 33.00 38.41 -43.44
N GLY A 336 33.81 38.13 -44.47
CA GLY A 336 35.28 37.98 -44.41
C GLY A 336 35.80 36.84 -45.29
N LEU A 337 36.06 37.01 -46.59
CA LEU A 337 37.27 37.61 -47.21
C LEU A 337 38.62 37.03 -46.72
N GLN A 338 39.17 36.04 -47.44
CA GLN A 338 40.24 36.27 -48.45
C GLN A 338 40.62 34.99 -49.23
N SER A 339 41.19 35.17 -50.43
CA SER A 339 41.83 34.17 -51.32
C SER A 339 43.37 34.15 -51.04
N ILE A 340 44.28 33.36 -51.66
CA ILE A 340 44.41 32.84 -53.04
C ILE A 340 45.16 31.44 -53.06
N PRO A 341 45.80 30.86 -54.11
CA PRO A 341 45.40 29.51 -54.57
C PRO A 341 46.53 28.45 -54.81
N SER A 342 46.17 27.35 -55.50
CA SER A 342 47.01 26.44 -56.32
C SER A 342 47.78 25.31 -55.58
N THR A 343 47.94 24.08 -56.12
CA THR A 343 47.55 23.53 -57.46
C THR A 343 47.39 21.99 -57.49
N ALA A 344 46.58 21.49 -58.44
CA ALA A 344 46.71 20.22 -59.20
C ALA A 344 46.57 18.82 -58.52
N THR A 345 45.43 18.15 -58.83
CA THR A 345 45.28 16.78 -59.42
C THR A 345 46.19 15.61 -58.95
N SER A 346 45.71 14.39 -58.66
CA SER A 346 44.66 13.61 -59.36
C SER A 346 44.28 12.26 -58.69
N SER A 347 43.22 11.60 -59.20
CA SER A 347 43.03 10.12 -59.29
C SER A 347 42.61 9.25 -58.08
N ALA A 348 41.29 8.98 -58.01
CA ALA A 348 40.65 7.65 -58.13
C ALA A 348 40.63 6.57 -57.00
N LEU A 349 39.39 6.28 -56.55
CA LEU A 349 38.71 4.95 -56.43
C LEU A 349 39.05 3.90 -55.33
N ASN A 350 38.07 3.78 -54.40
CA ASN A 350 37.31 2.56 -54.02
C ASN A 350 37.93 1.38 -53.21
N THR A 351 37.36 1.18 -52.00
CA THR A 351 36.70 -0.03 -51.41
C THR A 351 37.00 -1.45 -51.95
N ALA A 352 37.02 -2.54 -51.14
CA ALA A 352 36.96 -2.73 -49.67
C ALA A 352 37.10 -4.23 -49.27
N SER A 353 37.38 -4.53 -47.99
CA SER A 353 37.19 -5.84 -47.31
C SER A 353 38.11 -7.01 -47.76
N PRO A 354 38.20 -8.18 -47.05
CA PRO A 354 37.38 -8.68 -45.94
C PRO A 354 38.16 -9.24 -44.72
N LYS A 355 37.46 -10.03 -43.87
CA LYS A 355 37.96 -10.90 -42.78
C LYS A 355 37.59 -12.37 -43.11
N THR A 356 38.02 -13.46 -42.45
CA THR A 356 38.84 -13.67 -41.23
C THR A 356 39.45 -15.09 -41.29
N SER A 357 40.64 -15.34 -40.72
CA SER A 357 41.15 -16.71 -40.51
C SER A 357 42.28 -16.79 -39.45
N ALA A 358 42.49 -17.96 -38.86
CA ALA A 358 43.59 -18.28 -37.95
C ALA A 358 43.88 -19.79 -37.95
N ALA A 359 45.15 -20.22 -37.98
CA ALA A 359 45.60 -21.54 -37.52
C ALA A 359 47.14 -21.67 -37.40
N ILE A 360 47.51 -22.44 -36.39
CA ILE A 360 48.83 -22.90 -35.89
C ILE A 360 49.67 -23.70 -36.92
N SER A 361 50.99 -23.78 -36.69
CA SER A 361 51.96 -24.55 -37.49
C SER A 361 52.20 -26.00 -37.05
N SER A 362 52.51 -26.79 -38.07
CA SER A 362 53.23 -28.07 -38.24
C SER A 362 54.67 -28.11 -37.62
N VAL A 363 55.55 -29.14 -37.72
CA VAL A 363 55.79 -30.25 -38.68
C VAL A 363 56.36 -31.55 -38.02
N SER A 364 56.17 -32.68 -38.72
CA SER A 364 56.66 -34.08 -38.62
C SER A 364 58.19 -34.38 -38.67
N MET A 365 58.60 -35.63 -38.38
CA MET A 365 59.24 -36.60 -39.34
C MET A 365 59.56 -37.99 -38.66
N THR A 366 59.00 -39.14 -39.10
CA THR A 366 59.48 -40.19 -40.08
C THR A 366 60.71 -41.03 -39.58
N ASP A 367 61.16 -42.22 -40.03
CA ASP A 367 61.13 -43.14 -41.21
C ASP A 367 61.50 -44.61 -40.72
N LEU A 368 61.60 -45.79 -41.40
CA LEU A 368 61.29 -46.42 -42.73
C LEU A 368 61.40 -47.99 -42.65
N ILE A 369 60.75 -48.74 -43.58
CA ILE A 369 61.01 -50.13 -44.12
C ILE A 369 61.07 -51.40 -43.21
N GLY A 370 60.37 -52.48 -43.64
CA GLY A 370 60.52 -53.90 -43.22
C GLY A 370 59.42 -54.81 -43.83
N ASP A 371 59.70 -56.08 -44.16
CA ASP A 371 58.91 -56.88 -45.15
C ASP A 371 58.40 -58.29 -44.70
N ASP A 372 57.57 -58.89 -45.56
CA ASP A 372 57.21 -60.33 -45.72
C ASP A 372 56.13 -61.01 -44.82
N SER A 373 55.84 -62.29 -45.11
CA SER A 373 54.50 -62.92 -45.08
C SER A 373 54.46 -64.37 -44.53
N ASP A 374 53.26 -64.89 -44.21
CA ASP A 374 52.66 -66.15 -44.75
C ASP A 374 51.24 -66.41 -44.14
N THR A 375 50.69 -67.64 -44.19
CA THR A 375 49.24 -67.88 -44.33
C THR A 375 48.56 -68.93 -43.43
N ALA A 376 47.23 -68.75 -43.30
CA ALA A 376 46.17 -69.78 -43.25
C ALA A 376 45.71 -70.51 -41.94
N ARG A 377 44.36 -70.50 -41.79
CA ARG A 377 43.43 -71.64 -41.49
C ARG A 377 42.97 -72.04 -40.05
N THR A 378 41.64 -72.29 -40.02
CA THR A 378 40.85 -73.34 -39.31
C THR A 378 40.38 -73.24 -37.83
N SER A 379 39.05 -73.02 -37.71
CA SER A 379 38.05 -73.95 -37.12
C SER A 379 37.77 -74.04 -35.59
N ALA A 380 36.58 -73.53 -35.23
CA ALA A 380 35.54 -74.10 -34.35
C ALA A 380 35.84 -74.72 -32.96
N LYS A 381 35.16 -74.19 -31.90
CA LYS A 381 34.19 -74.96 -31.05
C LYS A 381 33.42 -74.10 -30.01
N ARG A 382 32.19 -74.55 -29.68
CA ARG A 382 31.39 -74.29 -28.45
C ARG A 382 31.59 -75.52 -27.49
N PRO A 383 31.06 -75.61 -26.24
CA PRO A 383 30.05 -74.78 -25.53
C PRO A 383 30.30 -74.49 -24.02
N ARG A 384 29.38 -73.70 -23.39
CA ARG A 384 28.99 -73.66 -21.94
C ARG A 384 30.08 -73.22 -20.91
N SER A 385 29.74 -72.71 -19.72
CA SER A 385 28.46 -72.71 -18.96
C SER A 385 28.29 -71.55 -17.94
N THR A 386 27.03 -71.35 -17.50
CA THR A 386 26.53 -70.87 -16.18
C THR A 386 26.73 -69.42 -15.67
N SER A 387 25.62 -68.85 -15.14
CA SER A 387 25.47 -67.83 -14.08
C SER A 387 26.27 -66.51 -14.18
N SER A 388 25.64 -65.32 -14.19
CA SER A 388 24.72 -64.82 -13.15
C SER A 388 23.80 -63.68 -13.64
N VAL A 389 22.99 -63.09 -12.74
CA VAL A 389 22.01 -62.03 -13.05
C VAL A 389 22.48 -60.68 -12.51
N THR A 390 22.55 -59.66 -13.38
CA THR A 390 22.43 -58.22 -13.00
C THR A 390 22.10 -57.37 -14.23
N PRO A 391 21.16 -56.41 -14.16
CA PRO A 391 20.87 -55.50 -15.26
C PRO A 391 21.83 -54.30 -15.30
N THR A 392 22.20 -53.94 -16.52
CA THR A 392 23.01 -52.82 -16.99
C THR A 392 22.74 -51.44 -16.34
N THR A 393 23.80 -50.64 -16.17
CA THR A 393 23.74 -49.16 -16.16
C THR A 393 24.86 -48.62 -17.08
N PRO A 394 24.67 -47.55 -17.88
CA PRO A 394 25.66 -47.14 -18.89
C PRO A 394 26.96 -46.55 -18.28
N PRO A 395 28.12 -46.70 -18.95
CA PRO A 395 29.40 -46.20 -18.45
C PRO A 395 29.49 -44.66 -18.52
N ARG A 396 29.86 -44.03 -17.41
CA ARG A 396 30.08 -42.59 -17.31
C ARG A 396 31.51 -42.24 -17.76
N ALA A 397 31.66 -41.22 -18.62
CA ALA A 397 32.97 -40.81 -19.12
C ALA A 397 33.90 -40.33 -17.97
N LYS A 398 35.16 -40.76 -18.00
CA LYS A 398 36.18 -40.36 -17.01
C LYS A 398 36.56 -38.89 -17.23
N ARG A 399 36.14 -38.00 -16.32
CA ARG A 399 36.83 -36.71 -16.13
C ARG A 399 38.13 -36.95 -15.36
N ALA A 400 39.17 -36.18 -15.68
CA ALA A 400 40.39 -36.17 -14.87
C ALA A 400 40.09 -35.65 -13.44
N PRO A 401 40.75 -36.17 -12.39
CA PRO A 401 40.59 -35.65 -11.04
C PRO A 401 41.14 -34.23 -10.96
N ALA A 402 40.38 -33.32 -10.35
CA ALA A 402 40.89 -32.00 -9.99
C ALA A 402 41.96 -32.14 -8.88
N PRO A 403 43.01 -31.29 -8.85
CA PRO A 403 44.00 -31.34 -7.78
C PRO A 403 43.34 -31.09 -6.43
N PHE A 404 43.55 -32.00 -5.47
CA PHE A 404 43.04 -31.86 -4.11
C PHE A 404 43.83 -30.77 -3.38
N LEU A 405 43.17 -29.66 -3.09
CA LEU A 405 43.67 -28.62 -2.20
C LEU A 405 43.01 -28.78 -0.84
N SER A 406 43.81 -28.97 0.22
CA SER A 406 43.31 -28.90 1.58
C SER A 406 42.69 -27.52 1.84
N PRO A 407 41.51 -27.43 2.50
CA PRO A 407 41.00 -26.14 2.95
C PRO A 407 42.01 -25.45 3.87
N THR A 408 42.06 -24.12 3.83
CA THR A 408 42.93 -23.34 4.71
C THR A 408 42.46 -23.45 6.17
N GLU A 409 43.40 -23.31 7.11
CA GLU A 409 43.14 -23.38 8.56
C GLU A 409 41.97 -22.49 8.99
N ASN A 410 41.88 -21.25 8.50
CA ASN A 410 40.77 -20.35 8.77
C ASN A 410 39.41 -20.89 8.29
N ARG A 411 39.36 -21.63 7.17
CA ARG A 411 38.12 -22.24 6.66
C ARG A 411 37.74 -23.50 7.45
N ILE A 412 38.72 -24.30 7.87
CA ILE A 412 38.49 -25.46 8.75
C ILE A 412 37.99 -24.96 10.12
N THR A 413 38.68 -23.99 10.71
CA THR A 413 38.33 -23.39 12.01
C THR A 413 36.94 -22.75 11.98
N SER A 414 36.61 -21.98 10.94
CA SER A 414 35.26 -21.41 10.78
C SER A 414 34.17 -22.48 10.65
N ALA A 415 34.44 -23.58 9.94
CA ALA A 415 33.50 -24.70 9.80
C ALA A 415 33.35 -25.51 11.10
N LEU A 416 34.44 -25.68 11.87
CA LEU A 416 34.42 -26.35 13.17
C LEU A 416 33.76 -25.50 14.26
N ILE A 417 33.91 -24.17 14.23
CA ILE A 417 33.15 -23.26 15.09
C ILE A 417 31.65 -23.36 14.75
N ALA A 418 31.30 -23.29 13.46
CA ALA A 418 29.90 -23.37 13.01
C ALA A 418 29.24 -24.73 13.26
N GLY A 419 30.01 -25.83 13.22
CA GLY A 419 29.50 -27.20 13.46
C GLY A 419 29.67 -27.72 14.89
N GLY A 420 30.52 -27.09 15.70
CA GLY A 420 30.82 -27.49 17.08
C GLY A 420 30.03 -26.71 18.14
N LEU A 421 29.48 -25.54 17.79
CA LEU A 421 28.60 -24.77 18.66
C LEU A 421 27.18 -25.36 18.72
N ASN A 422 27.05 -26.51 19.39
CA ASN A 422 25.80 -26.85 20.06
C ASN A 422 25.58 -25.83 21.18
N SER A 423 24.85 -24.76 20.91
CA SER A 423 24.53 -23.75 21.90
C SER A 423 23.43 -24.25 22.84
N ASP A 424 23.80 -24.58 24.08
CA ASP A 424 22.88 -24.71 25.23
C ASP A 424 22.28 -23.34 25.66
N GLN A 425 22.00 -22.47 24.69
CA GLN A 425 21.13 -21.31 24.81
C GLN A 425 19.75 -21.68 24.26
N HIS A 426 19.12 -22.69 24.85
CA HIS A 426 17.79 -23.15 24.49
C HIS A 426 16.66 -22.24 25.03
N SER A 427 16.95 -20.93 25.13
CA SER A 427 16.09 -19.86 25.61
C SER A 427 15.92 -18.80 24.52
N ASP A 428 14.67 -18.47 24.21
CA ASP A 428 14.25 -17.31 23.41
C ASP A 428 14.53 -17.29 21.89
N ILE A 429 15.01 -18.37 21.27
CA ILE A 429 14.96 -18.51 19.79
C ILE A 429 13.50 -18.71 19.29
N SER A 430 12.60 -19.25 20.12
CA SER A 430 11.23 -19.59 19.72
C SER A 430 10.25 -18.40 19.63
N SER A 431 10.68 -17.18 19.91
CA SER A 431 9.86 -15.95 19.82
C SER A 431 10.01 -15.21 18.48
N LEU A 432 11.16 -15.39 17.79
CA LEU A 432 11.47 -14.67 16.56
C LEU A 432 10.60 -15.11 15.39
N THR A 433 9.79 -14.19 14.88
CA THR A 433 9.00 -14.40 13.66
C THR A 433 9.91 -14.27 12.44
N THR A 434 10.19 -15.39 11.78
CA THR A 434 10.94 -15.41 10.50
C THR A 434 9.96 -15.34 9.33
N MET A 435 10.17 -14.38 8.44
CA MET A 435 9.39 -14.14 7.22
C MET A 435 10.29 -14.21 5.99
N GLN A 436 9.73 -14.57 4.84
CA GLN A 436 10.42 -14.62 3.55
C GLN A 436 9.71 -13.67 2.58
N GLY A 437 10.46 -12.93 1.78
CA GLY A 437 9.91 -11.89 0.91
C GLY A 437 10.91 -11.31 -0.07
N LEU A 438 10.45 -10.31 -0.83
CA LEU A 438 11.30 -9.42 -1.61
C LEU A 438 11.67 -8.20 -0.77
N VAL A 439 12.83 -7.61 -1.03
CA VAL A 439 13.28 -6.38 -0.39
C VAL A 439 13.81 -5.41 -1.45
N ALA A 440 13.43 -4.14 -1.36
CA ALA A 440 13.91 -3.08 -2.24
C ALA A 440 14.47 -1.93 -1.38
N PRO A 441 15.74 -1.54 -1.55
CA PRO A 441 16.29 -0.39 -0.84
C PRO A 441 15.67 0.90 -1.41
N ILE A 442 15.42 1.87 -0.53
CA ILE A 442 15.01 3.21 -0.95
C ILE A 442 16.30 3.94 -1.38
N PRO A 443 16.46 4.30 -2.66
CA PRO A 443 17.73 4.81 -3.15
C PRO A 443 17.90 6.29 -2.79
N THR A 444 19.11 6.67 -2.41
CA THR A 444 19.55 8.07 -2.35
C THR A 444 19.60 8.65 -3.76
N VAL A 445 18.95 9.80 -3.97
CA VAL A 445 18.96 10.56 -5.23
C VAL A 445 19.00 12.06 -4.92
N SER A 446 19.56 12.87 -5.83
CA SER A 446 19.51 14.32 -5.64
C SER A 446 18.09 14.87 -5.86
N PHE A 447 17.75 15.95 -5.16
CA PHE A 447 16.47 16.64 -5.38
C PHE A 447 16.32 17.17 -6.82
N LEU A 448 17.44 17.48 -7.50
CA LEU A 448 17.44 17.92 -8.90
C LEU A 448 17.04 16.79 -9.86
N ASP A 449 17.41 15.54 -9.55
CA ASP A 449 17.01 14.37 -10.33
C ASP A 449 15.52 14.07 -10.18
N ILE A 450 14.93 14.30 -9.00
CA ILE A 450 13.50 14.12 -8.74
C ILE A 450 12.64 15.14 -9.50
N ILE A 451 13.03 16.42 -9.53
CA ILE A 451 12.23 17.49 -10.16
C ILE A 451 12.37 17.55 -11.68
N ASN A 452 13.35 16.85 -12.27
CA ASN A 452 13.53 16.81 -13.71
C ASN A 452 12.47 15.88 -14.36
N LEU A 453 11.48 16.48 -15.03
CA LEU A 453 10.25 15.80 -15.46
C LEU A 453 10.46 14.69 -16.51
N ASP A 454 11.59 14.68 -17.22
CA ASP A 454 11.95 13.62 -18.16
C ASP A 454 12.53 12.37 -17.46
N ASN A 455 12.67 12.39 -16.13
CA ASN A 455 13.35 11.36 -15.36
C ASN A 455 12.41 10.28 -14.78
N VAL A 456 12.89 9.04 -14.72
CA VAL A 456 12.16 7.89 -14.13
C VAL A 456 12.15 7.98 -12.59
N HIS A 457 13.07 8.75 -12.00
CA HIS A 457 13.30 8.85 -10.55
C HIS A 457 12.38 9.84 -9.81
N THR A 458 11.25 10.24 -10.40
CA THR A 458 10.25 11.13 -9.77
C THR A 458 9.60 10.56 -8.50
N ARG A 459 9.74 9.26 -8.21
CA ARG A 459 9.25 8.59 -6.99
C ARG A 459 9.99 7.28 -6.73
N PHE A 460 9.89 6.75 -5.50
CA PHE A 460 10.28 5.37 -5.21
C PHE A 460 9.30 4.37 -5.87
N ILE A 461 9.85 3.34 -6.52
CA ILE A 461 9.11 2.30 -7.25
C ILE A 461 9.56 0.92 -6.76
N PHE A 462 8.60 0.09 -6.32
CA PHE A 462 8.84 -1.30 -5.93
C PHE A 462 8.61 -2.24 -7.12
N ASP A 463 9.64 -2.46 -7.95
CA ASP A 463 9.50 -3.30 -9.15
C ASP A 463 9.81 -4.78 -8.87
N ASN A 464 8.75 -5.57 -8.67
CA ASN A 464 8.80 -7.02 -8.50
C ASN A 464 9.51 -7.79 -9.64
N ALA A 465 9.65 -7.22 -10.84
CA ALA A 465 10.31 -7.87 -11.97
C ALA A 465 11.83 -7.68 -11.96
N VAL A 466 12.34 -6.65 -11.28
CA VAL A 466 13.77 -6.34 -11.16
C VAL A 466 14.40 -6.98 -9.91
N LEU A 467 13.61 -7.21 -8.86
CA LEU A 467 14.07 -7.80 -7.60
C LEU A 467 14.33 -9.31 -7.71
N SER A 468 15.57 -9.67 -8.05
CA SER A 468 16.03 -11.06 -8.21
C SER A 468 16.18 -11.87 -6.91
N SER A 469 16.35 -11.19 -5.77
CA SER A 469 16.78 -11.82 -4.51
C SER A 469 15.69 -11.95 -3.46
N VAL A 470 15.48 -13.19 -3.00
CA VAL A 470 14.58 -13.51 -1.89
C VAL A 470 15.32 -13.33 -0.57
N ALA A 471 14.85 -12.38 0.24
CA ALA A 471 15.38 -12.10 1.55
C ALA A 471 14.52 -12.74 2.66
N HIS A 472 15.16 -12.97 3.81
CA HIS A 472 14.50 -13.40 5.03
C HIS A 472 14.60 -12.28 6.07
N LEU A 473 13.48 -12.00 6.74
CA LEU A 473 13.38 -11.00 7.79
C LEU A 473 13.03 -11.72 9.09
N GLN A 474 13.91 -11.63 10.09
CA GLN A 474 13.65 -12.13 11.44
C GLN A 474 13.32 -10.93 12.32
N ALA A 475 12.15 -10.92 12.96
CA ALA A 475 11.72 -9.84 13.84
C ALA A 475 11.12 -10.40 15.13
N ASP A 476 11.37 -9.75 16.26
CA ASP A 476 10.64 -10.02 17.49
C ASP A 476 9.38 -9.16 17.50
N LEU A 477 8.21 -9.79 17.43
CA LEU A 477 6.91 -9.12 17.35
C LEU A 477 6.15 -9.18 18.70
N ARG A 478 6.85 -9.51 19.80
CA ARG A 478 6.32 -9.42 21.16
C ARG A 478 6.09 -7.95 21.53
N PHE A 479 5.02 -7.69 22.29
CA PHE A 479 4.73 -6.33 22.78
C PHE A 479 5.82 -5.85 23.75
N GLU A 480 6.44 -6.77 24.47
CA GLU A 480 7.54 -6.58 25.39
C GLU A 480 8.86 -6.20 24.69
N SER A 481 8.96 -6.43 23.38
CA SER A 481 10.13 -6.13 22.53
C SER A 481 9.91 -4.93 21.59
N GLU A 482 8.75 -4.30 21.66
CA GLU A 482 8.37 -3.12 20.85
C GLU A 482 9.25 -1.91 21.23
N LEU A 483 10.07 -1.44 20.28
CA LEU A 483 11.03 -0.34 20.50
C LEU A 483 10.34 1.04 20.52
N GLY A 484 9.15 1.16 19.94
CA GLY A 484 8.44 2.44 19.86
C GLY A 484 7.09 2.35 19.16
N VAL A 485 6.23 3.33 19.44
CA VAL A 485 4.84 3.38 18.97
C VAL A 485 4.52 4.79 18.50
N GLY A 486 4.37 4.96 17.18
CA GLY A 486 3.77 6.15 16.60
C GLY A 486 2.24 6.06 16.57
N ALA A 487 1.59 7.12 16.10
CA ALA A 487 0.12 7.18 15.99
C ALA A 487 -0.49 6.09 15.08
N PHE A 488 0.28 5.59 14.11
CA PHE A 488 -0.14 4.58 13.13
C PHE A 488 0.93 3.53 12.77
N LYS A 489 2.15 3.64 13.32
CA LYS A 489 3.29 2.70 13.13
C LYS A 489 3.73 2.08 14.47
N THR A 490 4.09 0.80 14.49
CA THR A 490 4.84 0.15 15.58
C THR A 490 6.24 -0.24 15.11
N CYS A 491 7.26 -0.04 15.93
CA CYS A 491 8.67 -0.28 15.61
C CYS A 491 9.21 -1.49 16.38
N HIS A 492 9.76 -2.48 15.68
CA HIS A 492 10.22 -3.76 16.23
C HIS A 492 11.69 -4.04 15.86
N PRO A 493 12.48 -4.71 16.73
CA PRO A 493 13.86 -5.05 16.43
C PRO A 493 13.91 -6.17 15.38
N ALA A 494 14.75 -6.01 14.36
CA ALA A 494 14.78 -6.94 13.24
C ALA A 494 16.20 -7.23 12.71
N LYS A 495 16.30 -8.31 11.94
CA LYS A 495 17.50 -8.75 11.23
C LYS A 495 17.11 -9.16 9.82
N LEU A 496 17.63 -8.44 8.83
CA LEU A 496 17.55 -8.80 7.42
C LEU A 496 18.65 -9.81 7.09
N ILE A 497 18.30 -10.85 6.34
CA ILE A 497 19.22 -11.90 5.86
C ILE A 497 18.95 -12.07 4.37
N CYS A 498 19.84 -11.52 3.54
CA CYS A 498 19.79 -11.58 2.08
C CYS A 498 21.11 -12.16 1.54
N SER A 499 21.08 -12.73 0.33
CA SER A 499 22.27 -13.17 -0.41
C SER A 499 23.09 -12.00 -0.97
N GLU A 500 22.46 -10.84 -1.14
CA GLU A 500 23.06 -9.60 -1.64
C GLU A 500 23.01 -8.55 -0.52
N GLN A 501 24.00 -7.65 -0.48
CA GLN A 501 24.04 -6.57 0.52
C GLN A 501 23.11 -5.43 0.10
N VAL A 502 21.83 -5.52 0.50
CA VAL A 502 20.78 -4.56 0.15
C VAL A 502 20.83 -3.27 0.98
N MET A 503 21.38 -3.34 2.20
CA MET A 503 21.63 -2.22 3.11
C MET A 503 23.05 -2.36 3.66
N THR A 504 23.73 -1.26 3.98
CA THR A 504 25.04 -1.30 4.66
C THR A 504 24.87 -1.49 6.17
N ALA A 505 23.73 -1.08 6.73
CA ALA A 505 23.38 -1.22 8.14
C ALA A 505 23.31 -2.69 8.62
N ASN A 506 24.15 -3.03 9.61
CA ASN A 506 24.23 -4.38 10.20
C ASN A 506 23.06 -4.74 11.13
N SER A 507 22.25 -3.76 11.54
CA SER A 507 21.05 -3.96 12.37
C SER A 507 19.94 -3.06 11.85
N VAL A 508 18.72 -3.59 11.80
CA VAL A 508 17.55 -2.89 11.28
C VAL A 508 16.41 -2.91 12.29
N VAL A 509 15.47 -1.99 12.11
CA VAL A 509 14.13 -2.05 12.71
C VAL A 509 13.10 -2.35 11.63
N MET A 510 12.02 -3.02 12.00
CA MET A 510 10.86 -3.26 11.15
C MET A 510 9.69 -2.42 11.67
N LYS A 511 9.13 -1.58 10.80
CA LYS A 511 7.96 -0.76 11.08
C LYS A 511 6.72 -1.35 10.41
N GLU A 512 5.69 -1.60 11.22
CA GLU A 512 4.39 -2.12 10.78
C GLU A 512 3.27 -1.08 10.97
N LEU A 513 2.42 -0.90 9.96
CA LEU A 513 1.22 -0.06 10.02
C LEU A 513 0.07 -0.75 10.78
N TYR A 514 -0.60 -0.02 11.67
CA TYR A 514 -1.73 -0.55 12.44
C TYR A 514 -2.97 0.37 12.43
N LYS A 515 -4.14 -0.26 12.30
CA LYS A 515 -5.44 0.38 12.51
C LYS A 515 -5.74 0.45 14.00
N ASN A 516 -5.93 1.64 14.54
CA ASN A 516 -6.45 1.80 15.90
C ASN A 516 -7.92 1.34 15.96
N LYS A 517 -8.25 0.32 16.76
CA LYS A 517 -9.63 -0.16 17.01
C LYS A 517 -10.20 0.32 18.35
N GLY A 518 -9.62 1.39 18.91
CA GLY A 518 -9.98 1.91 20.22
C GLY A 518 -9.42 1.09 21.39
N LEU A 519 -9.84 1.43 22.60
CA LEU A 519 -9.51 0.66 23.80
C LEU A 519 -10.28 -0.67 23.80
N ARG A 520 -9.62 -1.76 24.21
CA ARG A 520 -10.30 -3.04 24.46
C ARG A 520 -11.17 -2.90 25.71
N GLU A 521 -12.43 -3.34 25.65
CA GLU A 521 -13.32 -3.31 26.82
C GLU A 521 -12.64 -3.98 28.03
N ASN A 522 -12.71 -3.31 29.18
CA ASN A 522 -12.07 -3.69 30.44
C ASN A 522 -10.52 -3.75 30.44
N SER A 523 -9.83 -3.07 29.50
CA SER A 523 -8.37 -2.94 29.54
C SER A 523 -7.87 -1.54 29.13
N LYS A 524 -6.72 -1.13 29.68
CA LYS A 524 -5.96 0.05 29.23
C LYS A 524 -5.20 -0.18 27.92
N VAL A 525 -5.13 -1.42 27.43
CA VAL A 525 -4.42 -1.76 26.19
C VAL A 525 -5.26 -1.36 24.97
N VAL A 526 -4.64 -0.56 24.09
CA VAL A 526 -5.21 -0.19 22.78
C VAL A 526 -5.29 -1.42 21.88
N ASN A 527 -6.46 -1.68 21.30
CA ASN A 527 -6.68 -2.78 20.38
C ASN A 527 -6.12 -2.40 18.99
N ARG A 528 -4.92 -2.86 18.67
CA ARG A 528 -4.30 -2.64 17.35
C ARG A 528 -4.77 -3.70 16.36
N GLY A 529 -5.41 -3.28 15.28
CA GLY A 529 -5.72 -4.12 14.12
C GLY A 529 -4.65 -4.02 13.04
N ARG A 530 -4.43 -5.09 12.28
CA ARG A 530 -3.61 -5.03 11.06
C ARG A 530 -4.41 -4.53 9.85
N TYR A 531 -3.73 -3.98 8.86
CA TYR A 531 -4.30 -3.69 7.55
C TYR A 531 -4.46 -5.00 6.73
N SER A 532 -5.16 -4.92 5.59
CA SER A 532 -5.09 -5.92 4.53
C SER A 532 -3.84 -5.65 3.69
N GLY A 533 -3.13 -6.69 3.23
CA GLY A 533 -1.78 -6.55 2.65
C GLY A 533 -1.67 -5.56 1.48
N VAL A 534 -2.73 -5.34 0.70
CA VAL A 534 -2.78 -4.29 -0.34
C VAL A 534 -2.77 -2.89 0.29
N VAL A 535 -3.69 -2.58 1.20
CA VAL A 535 -3.74 -1.25 1.86
C VAL A 535 -2.52 -1.01 2.77
N GLU A 536 -1.96 -2.10 3.31
CA GLU A 536 -0.68 -2.07 4.03
C GLU A 536 0.49 -1.75 3.10
N PHE A 537 0.52 -2.33 1.90
CA PHE A 537 1.49 -1.98 0.85
C PHE A 537 1.33 -0.54 0.40
N ASP A 538 0.12 -0.09 0.07
CA ASP A 538 -0.14 1.28 -0.38
C ASP A 538 0.32 2.31 0.67
N GLY A 539 0.04 2.05 1.95
CA GLY A 539 0.53 2.86 3.07
C GLY A 539 2.05 2.86 3.19
N ILE A 540 2.71 1.69 3.18
CA ILE A 540 4.18 1.62 3.24
C ILE A 540 4.84 2.28 2.01
N MET A 541 4.20 2.24 0.84
CA MET A 541 4.69 2.93 -0.36
C MET A 541 4.56 4.46 -0.25
N ILE A 542 3.59 4.99 0.51
CA ILE A 542 3.55 6.42 0.86
C ILE A 542 4.72 6.74 1.80
N GLU A 543 4.88 5.99 2.90
CA GLU A 543 5.96 6.18 3.88
C GLU A 543 7.36 6.10 3.24
N ALA A 544 7.56 5.16 2.31
CA ALA A 544 8.79 5.03 1.54
C ALA A 544 9.07 6.24 0.65
N ASN A 545 8.02 6.86 0.08
CA ASN A 545 8.15 8.10 -0.68
C ASN A 545 8.37 9.34 0.21
N VAL A 546 7.78 9.37 1.42
CA VAL A 546 8.09 10.39 2.43
C VAL A 546 9.57 10.34 2.79
N HIS A 547 10.11 9.15 3.05
CA HIS A 547 11.54 8.94 3.32
C HIS A 547 12.43 9.33 2.11
N TYR A 548 12.09 8.88 0.90
CA TYR A 548 12.81 9.18 -0.35
C TYR A 548 12.97 10.68 -0.59
N TYR A 549 11.88 11.46 -0.47
CA TYR A 549 11.92 12.91 -0.60
C TYR A 549 12.67 13.59 0.56
N ALA A 550 12.59 13.05 1.78
CA ALA A 550 13.29 13.62 2.94
C ALA A 550 14.81 13.47 2.83
N VAL A 551 15.31 12.34 2.30
CA VAL A 551 16.72 12.15 1.95
C VAL A 551 17.16 13.23 0.94
N ALA A 552 16.48 13.31 -0.21
CA ALA A 552 16.84 14.23 -1.29
C ALA A 552 16.80 15.71 -0.87
N LEU A 553 15.80 16.12 -0.07
CA LEU A 553 15.69 17.48 0.47
C LEU A 553 16.74 17.79 1.54
N MET A 554 17.24 16.78 2.27
CA MET A 554 18.34 16.96 3.23
C MET A 554 19.69 17.09 2.50
N GLU A 555 19.95 16.28 1.47
CA GLU A 555 21.14 16.42 0.62
C GLU A 555 21.16 17.77 -0.10
N PHE A 556 20.02 18.23 -0.60
CA PHE A 556 19.87 19.57 -1.19
C PHE A 556 20.21 20.68 -0.18
N ALA A 557 19.78 20.56 1.07
CA ALA A 557 20.13 21.50 2.13
C ALA A 557 21.65 21.50 2.40
N TYR A 558 22.28 20.32 2.50
CA TYR A 558 23.74 20.23 2.67
C TYR A 558 24.52 20.78 1.47
N ALA A 559 24.08 20.55 0.23
CA ALA A 559 24.72 21.13 -0.95
C ALA A 559 24.70 22.67 -0.93
N TYR A 560 23.60 23.27 -0.45
CA TYR A 560 23.52 24.72 -0.22
C TYR A 560 24.45 25.18 0.91
N ILE A 561 24.53 24.41 2.00
CA ILE A 561 25.40 24.69 3.16
C ILE A 561 26.89 24.63 2.78
N GLU A 562 27.34 23.63 2.02
CA GLU A 562 28.75 23.57 1.56
C GLU A 562 29.10 24.77 0.66
N ARG A 563 28.16 25.24 -0.18
CA ARG A 563 28.34 26.48 -0.93
C ARG A 563 28.48 27.69 0.00
N GLN A 564 27.61 27.83 1.01
CA GLN A 564 27.69 28.93 1.98
C GLN A 564 29.01 28.92 2.77
N LYS A 565 29.54 27.74 3.12
CA LYS A 565 30.88 27.61 3.76
C LYS A 565 32.01 28.14 2.86
N LEU A 566 31.93 27.94 1.55
CA LEU A 566 32.91 28.44 0.59
C LEU A 566 32.78 29.95 0.35
N GLU A 567 31.56 30.50 0.39
CA GLU A 567 31.29 31.92 0.14
C GLU A 567 31.52 32.81 1.38
N LYS A 568 31.28 32.30 2.60
CA LYS A 568 31.31 33.08 3.86
C LYS A 568 32.22 32.53 4.95
N GLY A 569 32.71 31.30 4.83
CA GLY A 569 33.32 30.57 5.94
C GLY A 569 32.30 29.89 6.86
N LEU A 570 32.77 29.36 7.98
CA LEU A 570 31.95 28.61 8.94
C LEU A 570 31.09 29.54 9.82
N PRO A 571 29.89 29.12 10.24
CA PRO A 571 29.12 29.80 11.29
C PRO A 571 29.75 29.61 12.69
N ASP A 572 29.39 30.49 13.62
CA ASP A 572 29.85 30.45 15.02
C ASP A 572 29.43 29.18 15.77
N LEU A 573 28.25 28.62 15.42
CA LEU A 573 27.80 27.33 15.93
C LEU A 573 28.20 26.19 14.97
N PRO A 574 28.67 25.04 15.47
CA PRO A 574 29.05 23.92 14.61
C PRO A 574 27.84 23.39 13.84
N ILE A 575 27.98 23.27 12.52
CA ILE A 575 27.00 22.60 11.66
C ILE A 575 27.04 21.09 12.00
N PRO A 576 25.93 20.50 12.46
CA PRO A 576 25.88 19.07 12.72
C PRO A 576 25.91 18.28 11.40
N ASN A 577 26.55 17.12 11.42
CA ASN A 577 26.52 16.17 10.30
C ASN A 577 25.35 15.20 10.52
N LEU A 578 24.25 15.44 9.81
CA LEU A 578 23.00 14.68 9.94
C LEU A 578 22.67 13.97 8.63
N ARG A 579 22.19 12.74 8.70
CA ARG A 579 21.54 12.06 7.57
C ARG A 579 20.30 11.32 8.03
N TYR A 580 19.43 11.00 7.10
CA TYR A 580 18.42 9.96 7.35
C TYR A 580 19.10 8.57 7.42
N VAL A 581 18.51 7.71 8.23
CA VAL A 581 18.81 6.26 8.29
C VAL A 581 18.67 5.61 6.92
N GLU A 582 19.47 4.59 6.62
CA GLU A 582 19.19 3.77 5.43
C GLU A 582 17.82 3.11 5.56
N ALA A 583 17.07 3.01 4.47
CA ALA A 583 15.72 2.42 4.48
C ALA A 583 15.45 1.49 3.30
N ALA A 584 14.52 0.55 3.48
CA ALA A 584 14.09 -0.41 2.46
C ALA A 584 12.63 -0.82 2.69
N VAL A 585 11.91 -1.19 1.62
CA VAL A 585 10.59 -1.83 1.75
C VAL A 585 10.77 -3.35 1.70
N PHE A 586 10.08 -4.09 2.57
CA PHE A 586 10.06 -5.55 2.59
C PHE A 586 8.64 -6.08 2.33
N MET A 587 8.47 -6.90 1.30
CA MET A 587 7.19 -7.44 0.86
C MET A 587 7.14 -8.97 1.02
N VAL A 588 6.25 -9.46 1.89
CA VAL A 588 5.93 -10.88 2.00
C VAL A 588 4.95 -11.26 0.88
N GLN A 589 5.38 -12.16 -0.01
CA GLN A 589 4.54 -12.68 -1.09
C GLN A 589 3.44 -13.63 -0.57
N ASN A 590 2.39 -13.83 -1.38
CA ASN A 590 1.28 -14.70 -1.03
C ASN A 590 1.50 -16.13 -1.52
N ASN A 591 2.16 -16.96 -0.71
CA ASN A 591 2.52 -18.33 -1.07
C ASN A 591 1.32 -19.32 -1.12
N GLU A 592 0.09 -18.88 -0.87
CA GLU A 592 -1.10 -19.73 -1.05
C GLU A 592 -1.45 -19.90 -2.54
N ILE A 593 -0.94 -20.97 -3.16
CA ILE A 593 -1.34 -21.43 -4.50
C ILE A 593 -2.78 -21.97 -4.45
N ARG A 594 -3.77 -21.08 -4.30
CA ARG A 594 -5.18 -21.41 -4.46
C ARG A 594 -5.42 -21.74 -5.93
N HIS A 595 -6.04 -22.88 -6.22
CA HIS A 595 -6.23 -23.40 -7.58
C HIS A 595 -7.25 -22.59 -8.42
N SER A 596 -6.96 -21.31 -8.70
CA SER A 596 -7.84 -20.41 -9.45
C SER A 596 -7.07 -19.22 -10.03
N ARG A 597 -6.50 -19.41 -11.23
CA ARG A 597 -6.26 -18.46 -12.36
C ARG A 597 -5.85 -16.97 -12.17
N SER A 598 -5.84 -16.37 -10.99
CA SER A 598 -5.45 -14.97 -10.79
C SER A 598 -3.94 -14.86 -10.61
N SER A 599 -3.24 -14.36 -11.63
CA SER A 599 -1.83 -13.92 -11.56
C SER A 599 -1.64 -12.60 -10.79
N THR A 600 -2.64 -12.19 -10.01
CA THR A 600 -2.80 -10.87 -9.38
C THR A 600 -3.20 -10.99 -7.90
N ALA A 601 -2.67 -12.01 -7.21
CA ALA A 601 -2.70 -12.07 -5.76
C ALA A 601 -1.75 -11.00 -5.18
N GLY A 602 -2.31 -9.92 -4.62
CA GLY A 602 -1.54 -8.84 -4.00
C GLY A 602 -0.70 -9.31 -2.78
N PRO A 603 0.18 -8.43 -2.27
CA PRO A 603 1.08 -8.74 -1.17
C PRO A 603 0.35 -9.23 0.08
N LYS A 604 0.99 -10.14 0.82
CA LYS A 604 0.44 -10.73 2.05
C LYS A 604 0.73 -9.84 3.25
N ARG A 605 1.95 -9.30 3.33
CA ARG A 605 2.39 -8.26 4.27
C ARG A 605 3.39 -7.33 3.62
N THR A 606 3.45 -6.09 4.09
CA THR A 606 4.48 -5.11 3.70
C THR A 606 4.97 -4.37 4.93
N TYR A 607 6.28 -4.14 5.03
CA TYR A 607 6.91 -3.41 6.13
C TYR A 607 7.92 -2.41 5.59
N LEU A 608 8.11 -1.31 6.31
CA LEU A 608 9.27 -0.43 6.13
C LEU A 608 10.39 -0.93 7.04
N LEU A 609 11.57 -1.11 6.48
CA LEU A 609 12.81 -1.40 7.21
C LEU A 609 13.66 -0.14 7.26
N GLU A 610 14.31 0.09 8.39
CA GLU A 610 15.27 1.19 8.57
C GLU A 610 16.50 0.70 9.34
N GLU A 611 17.66 1.32 9.10
CA GLU A 611 18.85 1.19 9.94
C GLU A 611 18.52 1.51 11.41
N ARG A 612 18.94 0.62 12.31
CA ARG A 612 18.68 0.77 13.73
C ARG A 612 19.63 1.80 14.35
N ILE A 613 19.09 2.99 14.67
CA ILE A 613 19.78 3.98 15.50
C ILE A 613 20.13 3.35 16.86
N ALA A 614 21.42 3.40 17.23
CA ALA A 614 21.93 2.86 18.48
C ALA A 614 21.96 3.95 19.57
N LEU A 615 21.04 3.86 20.53
CA LEU A 615 20.99 4.77 21.69
C LEU A 615 21.99 4.33 22.77
N PRO A 616 22.82 5.25 23.31
CA PRO A 616 23.63 4.97 24.50
C PRO A 616 22.76 4.66 25.75
N PRO A 617 23.29 3.96 26.76
CA PRO A 617 22.55 3.68 27.99
C PRO A 617 22.07 4.96 28.69
N GLY A 618 20.76 5.06 28.93
CA GLY A 618 20.15 6.25 29.55
C GLY A 618 19.99 7.45 28.61
N GLN A 619 20.05 7.25 27.29
CA GLN A 619 19.66 8.23 26.28
C GLN A 619 18.39 7.77 25.54
N ASP A 620 17.49 8.70 25.29
CA ASP A 620 16.23 8.46 24.59
C ASP A 620 16.33 8.85 23.10
N PHE A 621 15.36 8.38 22.30
CA PHE A 621 15.16 8.82 20.93
C PHE A 621 14.57 10.24 20.94
N ILE A 622 15.26 11.21 20.34
CA ILE A 622 14.95 12.63 20.47
C ILE A 622 14.01 13.06 19.33
N LYS A 623 12.93 13.76 19.67
CA LYS A 623 12.15 14.54 18.72
C LYS A 623 12.65 15.97 18.72
N TYR A 624 13.28 16.39 17.63
CA TYR A 624 13.88 17.71 17.48
C TYR A 624 12.83 18.77 17.13
N ILE A 625 11.90 18.45 16.22
CA ILE A 625 10.84 19.35 15.70
C ILE A 625 9.54 18.55 15.52
N HIS A 626 8.38 19.21 15.59
CA HIS A 626 7.06 18.58 15.42
C HIS A 626 6.42 18.96 14.08
N ASN A 627 5.69 18.05 13.43
CA ASN A 627 4.98 18.33 12.16
C ASN A 627 3.98 19.50 12.24
N SER A 628 3.59 19.93 13.45
CA SER A 628 2.69 21.05 13.72
C SER A 628 3.35 22.29 14.33
N SER A 629 4.69 22.33 14.48
CA SER A 629 5.41 23.50 15.01
C SER A 629 6.85 23.54 14.51
N PRO A 630 7.31 24.65 13.90
CA PRO A 630 8.68 24.81 13.38
C PRO A 630 9.71 25.15 14.48
N LEU A 631 9.32 25.09 15.74
CA LEU A 631 10.19 25.39 16.89
C LEU A 631 10.82 24.10 17.43
N PRO A 632 12.02 24.19 18.06
CA PRO A 632 12.60 23.08 18.82
C PRO A 632 11.61 22.47 19.83
N ALA A 633 11.45 21.16 19.78
CA ALA A 633 10.64 20.39 20.73
C ALA A 633 11.44 19.97 22.00
N ILE A 634 12.71 20.38 22.08
CA ILE A 634 13.62 20.20 23.23
C ILE A 634 14.03 21.58 23.79
N PRO A 635 14.27 21.69 25.12
CA PRO A 635 14.57 22.97 25.77
C PRO A 635 16.01 23.46 25.51
N PRO A 636 16.31 24.77 25.69
CA PRO A 636 17.62 25.36 25.40
C PRO A 636 18.81 24.74 26.14
N GLU A 637 18.58 24.16 27.32
CA GLU A 637 19.59 23.51 28.15
C GLU A 637 19.96 22.10 27.67
N HIS A 638 19.23 21.57 26.68
CA HIS A 638 19.47 20.23 26.15
C HIS A 638 20.71 20.22 25.21
N PRO A 639 21.66 19.27 25.33
CA PRO A 639 22.90 19.27 24.52
C PRO A 639 22.66 19.31 23.00
N GLU A 640 21.57 18.70 22.55
CA GLU A 640 21.15 18.62 21.15
C GLU A 640 20.30 19.83 20.67
N TYR A 641 20.12 20.88 21.50
CA TYR A 641 19.31 22.05 21.13
C TYR A 641 19.86 22.79 19.90
N ASN A 642 21.19 22.87 19.75
CA ASN A 642 21.82 23.45 18.57
C ASN A 642 21.50 22.63 17.29
N THR A 643 21.35 21.31 17.41
CA THR A 643 20.87 20.44 16.32
C THR A 643 19.42 20.80 15.95
N ALA A 644 18.55 21.06 16.92
CA ALA A 644 17.18 21.49 16.66
C ALA A 644 17.10 22.89 16.02
N LEU A 645 17.93 23.85 16.43
CA LEU A 645 18.04 25.16 15.78
C LEU A 645 18.52 25.04 14.32
N PHE A 646 19.52 24.20 14.07
CA PHE A 646 19.99 23.89 12.71
C PHE A 646 18.88 23.29 11.86
N LEU A 647 18.16 22.29 12.39
CA LEU A 647 17.05 21.65 11.70
C LEU A 647 15.90 22.62 11.39
N ALA A 648 15.61 23.58 12.28
CA ALA A 648 14.62 24.62 12.03
C ALA A 648 15.06 25.56 10.88
N ALA A 649 16.35 25.89 10.81
CA ALA A 649 16.91 26.64 9.67
C ALA A 649 16.88 25.82 8.36
N VAL A 650 17.07 24.50 8.43
CA VAL A 650 16.89 23.61 7.27
C VAL A 650 15.44 23.58 6.77
N GLN A 651 14.43 23.59 7.66
CA GLN A 651 13.02 23.72 7.24
C GLN A 651 12.79 24.99 6.44
N HIS A 652 13.30 26.12 6.96
CA HIS A 652 13.15 27.42 6.33
C HIS A 652 13.91 27.49 5.01
N LEU A 653 15.15 26.97 4.95
CA LEU A 653 15.90 26.84 3.70
C LEU A 653 15.10 26.05 2.64
N GLN A 654 14.53 24.91 3.01
CA GLN A 654 13.71 24.10 2.10
C GLN A 654 12.43 24.82 1.68
N TYR A 655 11.74 25.49 2.61
CA TYR A 655 10.55 26.30 2.32
C TYR A 655 10.87 27.43 1.33
N GLU A 656 11.97 28.18 1.53
CA GLU A 656 12.34 29.28 0.64
C GLU A 656 12.76 28.77 -0.76
N LYS A 657 13.67 27.77 -0.83
CA LYS A 657 14.23 27.33 -2.12
C LYS A 657 13.33 26.37 -2.91
N THR A 658 12.29 25.79 -2.31
CA THR A 658 11.19 25.11 -3.05
C THR A 658 10.09 26.08 -3.51
N TYR A 659 10.30 27.40 -3.40
CA TYR A 659 9.30 28.42 -3.71
C TYR A 659 8.01 28.23 -2.91
N GLN A 660 8.15 28.03 -1.60
CA GLN A 660 7.04 27.85 -0.65
C GLN A 660 6.14 26.64 -1.01
N SER A 661 6.70 25.59 -1.61
CA SER A 661 5.95 24.41 -2.04
C SER A 661 6.10 23.21 -1.09
N ALA A 662 7.29 22.99 -0.51
CA ALA A 662 7.56 21.85 0.36
C ALA A 662 8.69 22.08 1.38
N TYR A 663 8.62 21.42 2.54
CA TYR A 663 9.74 21.30 3.49
C TYR A 663 9.63 20.00 4.29
N VAL A 664 10.75 19.55 4.87
CA VAL A 664 10.79 18.37 5.75
C VAL A 664 10.48 18.79 7.19
N SER A 665 9.70 18.00 7.90
CA SER A 665 9.32 18.22 9.30
C SER A 665 9.27 16.90 10.07
N ASP A 666 8.84 16.98 11.33
CA ASP A 666 8.83 15.87 12.29
C ASP A 666 10.22 15.27 12.58
N PHE A 667 11.29 16.05 12.38
CA PHE A 667 12.67 15.60 12.58
C PHE A 667 12.87 14.94 13.95
N GLN A 668 13.23 13.65 13.93
CA GLN A 668 13.41 12.83 15.12
C GLN A 668 14.50 11.77 14.88
N GLY A 669 15.25 11.38 15.92
CA GLY A 669 16.45 10.58 15.77
C GLY A 669 17.40 10.68 16.97
N TYR A 670 18.68 10.37 16.75
CA TYR A 670 19.76 10.54 17.72
C TYR A 670 21.13 10.49 17.04
N GLY A 671 22.12 11.26 17.53
CA GLY A 671 23.55 11.03 17.26
C GLY A 671 23.96 11.14 15.78
N GLY A 672 23.35 12.05 15.03
CA GLY A 672 23.62 12.24 13.59
C GLY A 672 22.69 11.47 12.65
N LEU A 673 21.81 10.60 13.18
CA LEU A 673 20.86 9.82 12.40
C LEU A 673 19.43 10.31 12.65
N LEU A 674 18.68 10.51 11.56
CA LEU A 674 17.27 10.94 11.53
C LEU A 674 16.38 9.81 10.99
N SER A 675 15.15 9.69 11.49
CA SER A 675 14.16 8.64 11.18
C SER A 675 12.74 9.22 11.23
N ASP A 676 11.75 8.52 10.68
CA ASP A 676 10.33 8.95 10.59
C ASP A 676 10.14 10.43 10.17
N PRO A 677 10.66 10.86 9.01
CA PRO A 677 10.36 12.20 8.48
C PRO A 677 8.88 12.39 8.16
N GLN A 678 8.48 13.66 8.05
CA GLN A 678 7.26 14.07 7.35
C GLN A 678 7.60 15.08 6.26
N ILE A 679 7.00 14.97 5.07
CA ILE A 679 7.00 16.06 4.09
C ILE A 679 5.75 16.92 4.31
N MET A 680 5.95 18.22 4.47
CA MET A 680 4.88 19.22 4.55
C MET A 680 4.77 19.91 3.19
N THR A 681 3.57 20.05 2.61
CA THR A 681 3.39 20.66 1.28
C THR A 681 2.30 21.73 1.24
N SER A 682 2.48 22.74 0.40
CA SER A 682 1.49 23.81 0.21
C SER A 682 0.16 23.28 -0.35
N PRO A 683 -1.00 23.72 0.18
CA PRO A 683 -2.31 23.41 -0.40
C PRO A 683 -2.42 23.79 -1.88
N LEU A 684 -1.67 24.80 -2.33
CA LEU A 684 -1.63 25.22 -3.73
C LEU A 684 -1.09 24.12 -4.66
N VAL A 685 -0.28 23.18 -4.17
CA VAL A 685 0.20 22.03 -4.95
C VAL A 685 -0.97 21.15 -5.41
N PHE A 686 -1.99 20.95 -4.57
CA PHE A 686 -3.20 20.21 -4.95
C PHE A 686 -4.01 20.96 -6.00
N LEU A 687 -4.14 22.28 -5.88
CA LEU A 687 -4.80 23.11 -6.91
C LEU A 687 -4.05 23.07 -8.25
N ILE A 688 -2.73 23.15 -8.23
CA ILE A 688 -1.89 23.06 -9.45
C ILE A 688 -2.02 21.67 -10.07
N LEU A 689 -1.96 20.59 -9.30
CA LEU A 689 -2.16 19.23 -9.80
C LEU A 689 -3.58 19.03 -10.37
N GLY A 690 -4.60 19.57 -9.71
CA GLY A 690 -5.98 19.60 -10.21
C GLY A 690 -6.10 20.37 -11.53
N MET A 691 -5.46 21.53 -11.65
CA MET A 691 -5.42 22.33 -12.89
C MET A 691 -4.61 21.65 -14.00
N TRP A 692 -3.55 20.90 -13.69
CA TRP A 692 -2.77 20.14 -14.68
C TRP A 692 -3.53 18.92 -15.19
N TRP A 693 -4.25 18.23 -14.30
CA TRP A 693 -5.19 17.17 -14.67
C TRP A 693 -6.34 17.72 -15.51
N TYR A 694 -6.92 18.86 -15.12
CA TYR A 694 -7.98 19.54 -15.84
C TYR A 694 -7.55 19.95 -17.26
N THR A 695 -6.40 20.62 -17.40
CA THR A 695 -5.92 21.13 -18.70
C THR A 695 -5.48 20.03 -19.66
N LYS A 696 -5.04 18.86 -19.19
CA LYS A 696 -4.73 17.71 -20.05
C LYS A 696 -5.94 16.89 -20.48
N ASN A 697 -7.05 16.93 -19.73
CA ASN A 697 -8.21 16.06 -19.99
C ASN A 697 -9.47 16.78 -20.53
N ILE A 698 -9.53 18.12 -20.55
CA ILE A 698 -10.74 18.86 -20.97
C ILE A 698 -10.46 19.91 -22.06
N SER A 699 -10.93 19.61 -23.28
CA SER A 699 -10.75 20.43 -24.50
C SER A 699 -11.75 21.60 -24.64
N SER A 700 -12.83 21.64 -23.84
CA SER A 700 -13.91 22.62 -24.00
C SER A 700 -13.78 23.86 -23.11
N LYS A 701 -13.77 25.04 -23.73
CA LYS A 701 -13.84 26.34 -23.03
C LYS A 701 -15.08 26.51 -22.16
N LEU A 702 -16.22 25.88 -22.51
CA LEU A 702 -17.48 26.08 -21.80
C LEU A 702 -17.46 25.45 -20.38
N LEU A 703 -16.63 24.42 -20.16
CA LEU A 703 -16.46 23.80 -18.85
C LEU A 703 -15.55 24.60 -17.91
N GLN A 704 -14.73 25.53 -18.44
CA GLN A 704 -13.75 26.31 -17.66
C GLN A 704 -14.41 27.27 -16.65
N VAL A 705 -15.68 27.63 -16.86
CA VAL A 705 -16.45 28.44 -15.91
C VAL A 705 -17.05 27.55 -14.82
N ILE A 706 -17.68 26.44 -15.18
CA ILE A 706 -18.40 25.55 -14.26
C ILE A 706 -17.43 24.80 -13.33
N PHE A 707 -16.30 24.32 -13.85
CA PHE A 707 -15.32 23.59 -13.04
C PHE A 707 -14.41 24.47 -12.19
N ARG A 708 -14.54 25.81 -12.26
CA ARG A 708 -13.83 26.69 -11.32
C ARG A 708 -14.36 26.51 -9.89
N GLU A 709 -15.66 26.34 -9.74
CA GLU A 709 -16.34 25.98 -8.49
C GLU A 709 -16.11 24.51 -8.12
N GLY A 710 -15.97 23.63 -9.12
CA GLY A 710 -15.66 22.20 -8.93
C GLY A 710 -14.22 21.90 -8.49
N ALA A 711 -13.25 22.76 -8.82
CA ALA A 711 -11.86 22.60 -8.40
C ALA A 711 -11.67 22.84 -6.90
N GLU A 712 -12.44 23.78 -6.32
CA GLU A 712 -12.51 23.98 -4.86
C GLU A 712 -13.06 22.71 -4.18
N ALA A 713 -14.11 22.09 -4.74
CA ALA A 713 -14.64 20.82 -4.23
C ALA A 713 -13.67 19.63 -4.36
N ALA A 714 -12.79 19.61 -5.37
CA ALA A 714 -11.74 18.59 -5.51
C ALA A 714 -10.58 18.76 -4.50
N ALA A 715 -10.34 19.98 -4.02
CA ALA A 715 -9.45 20.26 -2.91
C ALA A 715 -10.07 19.93 -1.53
N LEU A 716 -11.33 19.48 -1.50
CA LEU A 716 -12.12 19.22 -0.29
C LEU A 716 -12.45 17.74 -0.04
N ASP A 717 -11.65 16.79 -0.54
CA ASP A 717 -11.51 15.48 0.11
C ASP A 717 -10.25 15.44 1.00
N PRO A 718 -10.37 15.81 2.30
CA PRO A 718 -9.23 15.92 3.21
C PRO A 718 -8.62 14.56 3.62
N LYS A 719 -9.03 13.44 3.01
CA LYS A 719 -8.53 12.09 3.34
C LYS A 719 -7.35 11.63 2.48
N THR A 720 -7.02 12.33 1.40
CA THR A 720 -5.88 11.99 0.52
C THR A 720 -4.80 13.07 0.56
N SER A 721 -4.17 13.24 1.73
CA SER A 721 -2.98 14.08 1.82
C SER A 721 -1.81 13.44 1.06
N LEU A 722 -1.28 14.18 0.09
CA LEU A 722 0.03 13.93 -0.51
C LEU A 722 1.06 13.75 0.63
N PHE A 723 1.95 12.76 0.54
CA PHE A 723 2.90 12.42 1.61
C PHE A 723 2.27 12.00 2.96
N GLY A 724 1.03 11.51 2.97
CA GLY A 724 0.43 10.76 4.08
C GLY A 724 -0.20 11.61 5.19
N ASP A 725 -0.82 10.94 6.16
CA ASP A 725 -1.68 11.53 7.19
C ASP A 725 -0.99 12.61 8.06
N GLY A 726 0.34 12.60 8.14
CA GLY A 726 1.11 13.59 8.90
C GLY A 726 1.35 14.92 8.16
N ASN A 727 1.03 15.04 6.86
CA ASN A 727 1.09 16.30 6.11
C ASN A 727 -0.10 17.20 6.46
N VAL A 728 -0.06 17.79 7.66
CA VAL A 728 -1.13 18.63 8.19
C VAL A 728 -1.09 20.00 7.53
N GLN A 729 -2.08 20.30 6.68
CA GLN A 729 -2.28 21.60 6.02
C GLN A 729 -2.07 22.79 6.97
N SER A 730 -2.72 22.79 8.14
CA SER A 730 -2.58 23.90 9.10
C SER A 730 -1.22 23.99 9.81
N GLY A 731 -0.36 22.98 9.64
CA GLY A 731 1.06 23.04 10.01
C GLY A 731 1.89 23.76 8.95
N PHE A 732 1.58 23.53 7.66
CA PHE A 732 2.19 24.26 6.54
C PHE A 732 1.79 25.74 6.56
N GLU A 733 0.50 26.04 6.66
CA GLU A 733 -0.04 27.42 6.65
C GLU A 733 0.52 28.28 7.79
N LYS A 734 0.78 27.68 8.95
CA LYS A 734 1.34 28.37 10.13
C LYS A 734 2.86 28.36 10.17
N PHE A 735 3.55 27.70 9.22
CA PHE A 735 5.00 27.67 9.17
C PHE A 735 5.63 29.07 9.15
N PRO A 736 5.28 29.98 8.22
CA PRO A 736 5.87 31.32 8.20
C PRO A 736 5.48 32.18 9.41
N LEU A 737 4.32 31.94 10.02
CA LEU A 737 3.83 32.71 11.17
C LEU A 737 4.51 32.29 12.50
N ASN A 738 4.90 31.01 12.60
CA ASN A 738 5.44 30.42 13.83
C ASN A 738 6.98 30.26 13.81
N HIS A 739 7.63 30.31 12.64
CA HIS A 739 9.08 30.08 12.54
C HIS A 739 9.87 31.32 13.00
N GLN A 740 10.75 31.13 13.99
CA GLN A 740 11.53 32.21 14.59
C GLN A 740 12.92 32.31 13.93
N CYS A 741 13.04 33.22 12.96
CA CYS A 741 14.35 33.63 12.42
C CYS A 741 15.14 34.44 13.45
N GLU A 742 14.46 35.33 14.18
CA GLU A 742 15.06 36.12 15.26
C GLU A 742 15.48 35.19 16.41
N GLY A 743 16.79 35.12 16.66
CA GLY A 743 17.37 34.19 17.64
C GLY A 743 17.87 32.86 17.05
N ASN A 744 17.64 32.57 15.76
CA ASN A 744 18.24 31.41 15.09
C ASN A 744 19.50 31.81 14.28
N PRO A 745 20.73 31.55 14.79
CA PRO A 745 21.96 31.97 14.13
C PRO A 745 22.22 31.25 12.80
N PHE A 746 21.65 30.05 12.59
CA PHE A 746 21.77 29.34 11.32
C PHE A 746 20.93 30.00 10.22
N CYS A 747 19.72 30.49 10.53
CA CYS A 747 18.92 31.29 9.59
C CYS A 747 19.66 32.56 9.15
N ALA A 748 20.31 33.24 10.12
CA ALA A 748 21.08 34.46 9.86
C ALA A 748 22.32 34.20 9.00
N TRP A 749 23.14 33.18 9.32
CA TRP A 749 24.33 32.83 8.54
C TRP A 749 23.99 32.39 7.10
N MET A 750 22.90 31.63 6.92
CA MET A 750 22.39 31.25 5.60
C MET A 750 21.78 32.43 4.81
N GLU A 751 21.62 33.61 5.41
CA GLU A 751 20.93 34.79 4.86
C GLU A 751 19.51 34.48 4.35
N LEU A 752 18.78 33.62 5.09
CA LEU A 752 17.38 33.36 4.80
C LEU A 752 16.55 34.60 5.15
N LYS A 753 15.62 34.96 4.26
CA LYS A 753 14.76 36.13 4.50
C LYS A 753 13.87 35.89 5.73
N PRO A 754 13.75 36.81 6.68
CA PRO A 754 12.78 36.67 7.78
C PRO A 754 11.39 36.36 7.23
N LEU A 755 10.77 35.29 7.71
CA LEU A 755 9.37 34.98 7.39
C LEU A 755 8.51 35.96 8.18
N GLN A 756 8.13 37.05 7.53
CA GLN A 756 7.42 38.15 8.18
C GLN A 756 5.93 37.85 8.32
N ASN A 757 5.34 38.36 9.41
CA ASN A 757 3.89 38.46 9.55
C ASN A 757 3.35 39.63 8.70
N GLU A 758 3.51 39.57 7.37
CA GLU A 758 3.01 40.61 6.45
C GLU A 758 1.46 40.78 6.55
N LEU A 759 0.76 39.79 7.12
CA LEU A 759 -0.69 39.77 7.39
C LEU A 759 -1.11 40.57 8.65
N GLN A 760 -0.49 41.70 8.95
CA GLN A 760 -0.92 42.60 10.04
C GLN A 760 -1.08 44.09 9.67
N ASP A 761 -0.66 44.52 8.49
CA ASP A 761 -0.74 45.94 8.04
C ASP A 761 -1.52 46.15 6.72
N GLU A 762 -2.27 45.13 6.23
CA GLU A 762 -3.33 45.25 5.18
C GLU A 762 -4.70 44.77 5.70
#